data_AF-A0A7C0WEE6-F1
#
_entry.id   AF-A0A7C0WEE6-F1
#
_cell.length_a   1.000
_cell.length_b   1.000
_cell.length_c   1.000
_cell.angle_alpha   90.00
_cell.angle_beta   90.00
_cell.angle_gamma   90.00
#
_symmetry.space_group_name_H-M   'P 1'
#
loop_
_entity.id
_entity.type
_entity.pdbx_description
1 polymer ?
#
loop_
_entity_poly.entity_id
_entity_poly.type
_entity_poly.pdbx_seq_one_letter_code
_entity_poly.pdbx_strand_id
1 'polypeptide(L)'
;MVNTTKIHPKNTEKEARHKQETEHDGFYRQIIKSFDVQCRKAGKNLDWLYANLHPSFFITMKEEPSAITSLAMYLHDVPNQHKVILADQEKKYIVARQDIPGSLYETLNELKEQDISYAELIHSYSPIPGSDRDLEIQKYEFERKSHEEIAGAKKAVIPGRIKTRITSFMKTLYPSFDFREFDRILGLIWHNNEKYVRISPLDWIARLMWVFQQGIKHDGLFVDVERPVSLSRHSESIRLFFSVGNPPQKGFMTQVSEVFQRLNIGVRSSYSLNISTGVHPYFLGIFYVLPHGTDLLDTGSDLFLKLKKELYNTQILSTSRTTYVNFVANRIMTGEEASLSNAFIAFCHTSLAHNEPDRFALDRIKSAFYSDPDMTLRLINTFRQKFDPDIKDRDDAYNESEKNILKAVQGYNTGHKYLDEIRKTIFRTSLLMIRHTLKTNFFVPEKHALAFRLDPCYLEEIGEEFTSDLPPGTPFRVTFFFSRYSVGYHIGFSDIARGGWRTVICTTHDEYTTNINTLFREVFVLAHTQHLKNKDIYEGGSKLTVVVDAEGCDSPASVRQRLNKVQFGINNSFLDIFVTKNGTAKNRNVVDYYGDDEAIELGPDENMHDDMIEYIAKQSVKRGYILGIGIMSSKRAGINHKEYGVTSRGVIKFAEIAMKELGIQTDQDSFTVKITGGTNGDVAGNGLRLLLERSPRAKILSIVAGTGALYDPEGADRNALSELILKHDVVDFDPEALHPGGFILFRKERRRDGLRELYRKISRTGTE
;
A
#
# COMPACT_ATOMS: atom_id res chain seq x y z
N MET A 1 12.56 50.72 85.43
CA MET A 1 12.61 51.78 84.41
C MET A 1 12.72 51.12 83.05
N VAL A 2 11.63 51.16 82.29
CA VAL A 2 11.54 50.58 80.94
C VAL A 2 12.11 51.61 79.97
N ASN A 3 13.25 51.31 79.36
CA ASN A 3 13.81 52.14 78.29
C ASN A 3 13.43 51.54 76.94
N THR A 4 12.64 52.29 76.19
CA THR A 4 12.16 51.99 74.85
C THR A 4 13.21 52.45 73.84
N THR A 5 13.77 51.53 73.05
CA THR A 5 14.53 51.88 71.84
C THR A 5 13.78 51.31 70.64
N LYS A 6 13.02 52.19 69.97
CA LYS A 6 12.40 51.91 68.66
C LYS A 6 13.51 51.81 67.63
N ILE A 7 13.71 50.64 67.03
CA ILE A 7 14.44 50.48 65.78
C ILE A 7 13.40 50.23 64.68
N HIS A 8 13.35 51.12 63.69
CA HIS A 8 12.44 51.06 62.55
C HIS A 8 12.87 49.98 61.53
N PRO A 9 12.03 48.99 61.20
CA PRO A 9 12.25 48.09 60.06
C PRO A 9 11.45 48.58 58.84
N LYS A 10 11.69 49.82 58.37
CA LYS A 10 10.96 50.39 57.22
C LYS A 10 11.83 50.85 56.05
N ASN A 11 13.17 50.80 56.16
CA ASN A 11 14.06 51.22 55.06
C ASN A 11 14.62 50.06 54.23
N THR A 12 14.78 48.86 54.78
CA THR A 12 15.38 47.72 54.05
C THR A 12 14.45 47.07 53.02
N GLU A 13 13.14 47.00 53.26
CA GLU A 13 12.18 46.52 52.26
C GLU A 13 11.94 47.53 51.12
N LYS A 14 12.05 48.83 51.41
CA LYS A 14 11.87 49.90 50.43
C LYS A 14 13.08 50.01 49.49
N GLU A 15 14.30 49.88 50.01
CA GLU A 15 15.52 49.83 49.20
C GLU A 15 15.64 48.53 48.37
N ALA A 16 15.18 47.40 48.90
CA ALA A 16 15.12 46.14 48.15
C ALA A 16 14.08 46.18 47.02
N ARG A 17 12.88 46.75 47.27
CA ARG A 17 11.88 46.99 46.21
C ARG A 17 12.35 48.00 45.17
N HIS A 18 13.04 49.07 45.58
CA HIS A 18 13.52 50.09 44.65
C HIS A 18 14.69 49.58 43.78
N LYS A 19 15.57 48.71 44.32
CA LYS A 19 16.58 47.97 43.52
C LYS A 19 15.96 46.98 42.54
N GLN A 20 14.94 46.21 42.98
CA GLN A 20 14.20 45.32 42.08
C GLN A 20 13.47 46.09 40.97
N GLU A 21 12.85 47.23 41.28
CA GLU A 21 12.19 48.09 40.29
C GLU A 21 13.19 48.71 39.30
N THR A 22 14.38 49.13 39.76
CA THR A 22 15.43 49.69 38.86
C THR A 22 16.12 48.64 38.00
N GLU A 23 16.32 47.41 38.48
CA GLU A 23 16.81 46.29 37.67
C GLU A 23 15.76 45.83 36.65
N HIS A 24 14.47 45.80 37.03
CA HIS A 24 13.37 45.47 36.13
C HIS A 24 13.21 46.52 35.02
N ASP A 25 13.38 47.80 35.33
CA ASP A 25 13.40 48.90 34.36
C ASP A 25 14.62 48.82 33.42
N GLY A 26 15.79 48.44 33.95
CA GLY A 26 17.01 48.26 33.17
C GLY A 26 16.89 47.13 32.15
N PHE A 27 16.36 45.98 32.58
CA PHE A 27 16.11 44.83 31.72
C PHE A 27 15.03 45.14 30.66
N TYR A 28 13.95 45.82 31.03
CA TYR A 28 12.92 46.26 30.10
C TYR A 28 13.48 47.20 29.00
N ARG A 29 14.31 48.18 29.37
CA ARG A 29 14.99 49.05 28.38
C ARG A 29 15.96 48.27 27.48
N GLN A 30 16.64 47.27 28.02
CA GLN A 30 17.50 46.38 27.24
C GLN A 30 16.68 45.57 26.20
N ILE A 31 15.50 45.07 26.58
CA ILE A 31 14.58 44.38 25.67
C ILE A 31 14.11 45.33 24.56
N ILE A 32 13.66 46.56 24.88
CA ILE A 32 13.24 47.55 23.87
C ILE A 32 14.37 47.85 22.90
N LYS A 33 15.60 48.07 23.41
CA LYS A 33 16.76 48.34 22.55
C LYS A 33 17.06 47.16 21.62
N SER A 34 16.93 45.93 22.11
CA SER A 34 17.07 44.71 21.30
C SER A 34 16.00 44.63 20.21
N PHE A 35 14.75 44.93 20.57
CA PHE A 35 13.62 44.96 19.66
C PHE A 35 13.80 46.00 18.54
N ASP A 36 14.21 47.22 18.87
CA ASP A 36 14.48 48.28 17.88
C ASP A 36 15.59 47.89 16.90
N VAL A 37 16.64 47.22 17.40
CA VAL A 37 17.74 46.72 16.56
C VAL A 37 17.23 45.64 15.60
N GLN A 38 16.40 44.70 16.07
CA GLN A 38 15.82 43.66 15.20
C GLN A 38 14.89 44.26 14.14
N CYS A 39 13.99 45.18 14.52
CA CYS A 39 13.08 45.86 13.58
C CYS A 39 13.85 46.63 12.49
N ARG A 40 14.96 47.30 12.83
CA ARG A 40 15.80 48.00 11.85
C ARG A 40 16.53 47.04 10.89
N LYS A 41 16.88 45.84 11.34
CA LYS A 41 17.48 44.80 10.49
C LYS A 41 16.46 44.13 9.58
N ALA A 42 15.21 43.97 10.04
CA ALA A 42 14.16 43.26 9.31
C ALA A 42 13.93 43.81 7.88
N GLY A 43 13.98 45.14 7.69
CA GLY A 43 13.88 45.74 6.35
C GLY A 43 15.00 45.28 5.40
N LYS A 44 16.26 45.34 5.86
CA LYS A 44 17.42 44.86 5.08
C LYS A 44 17.38 43.35 4.84
N ASN A 45 16.90 42.59 5.82
CA ASN A 45 16.73 41.14 5.70
C ASN A 45 15.66 40.81 4.66
N LEU A 46 14.56 41.56 4.60
CA LEU A 46 13.53 41.41 3.58
C LEU A 46 14.09 41.69 2.18
N ASP A 47 14.86 42.76 2.01
CA ASP A 47 15.54 43.05 0.74
C ASP A 47 16.49 41.91 0.35
N TRP A 48 17.23 41.36 1.31
CA TRP A 48 18.09 40.21 1.09
C TRP A 48 17.29 38.97 0.66
N LEU A 49 16.16 38.69 1.29
CA LEU A 49 15.27 37.57 0.91
C LEU A 49 14.80 37.72 -0.55
N TYR A 50 14.37 38.92 -0.96
CA TYR A 50 13.95 39.17 -2.35
C TYR A 50 15.09 39.02 -3.38
N ALA A 51 16.31 39.37 -2.98
CA ALA A 51 17.49 39.20 -3.83
C ALA A 51 17.98 37.75 -3.91
N ASN A 52 17.72 36.92 -2.88
CA ASN A 52 18.34 35.60 -2.72
C ASN A 52 17.37 34.42 -2.75
N LEU A 53 16.05 34.64 -2.90
CA LEU A 53 15.08 33.57 -3.10
C LEU A 53 14.47 33.65 -4.51
N HIS A 54 14.15 32.49 -5.08
CA HIS A 54 13.51 32.43 -6.40
C HIS A 54 12.18 33.19 -6.38
N PRO A 55 11.81 33.98 -7.42
CA PRO A 55 10.56 34.74 -7.45
C PRO A 55 9.30 33.91 -7.20
N SER A 56 9.31 32.63 -7.60
CA SER A 56 8.21 31.69 -7.29
C SER A 56 7.94 31.50 -5.80
N PHE A 57 8.94 31.65 -4.92
CA PHE A 57 8.76 31.61 -3.47
C PHE A 57 7.75 32.66 -3.00
N PHE A 58 7.92 33.90 -3.46
CA PHE A 58 7.01 34.99 -3.08
C PHE A 58 5.62 34.84 -3.70
N ILE A 59 5.52 34.12 -4.82
CA ILE A 59 4.25 33.74 -5.41
C ILE A 59 3.55 32.71 -4.51
N THR A 60 4.21 31.61 -4.14
CA THR A 60 3.63 30.53 -3.30
C THR A 60 3.38 30.94 -1.84
N MET A 61 4.10 31.95 -1.36
CA MET A 61 3.95 32.55 -0.03
C MET A 61 3.07 33.81 -0.02
N LYS A 62 2.39 34.14 -1.12
CA LYS A 62 1.58 35.37 -1.24
C LYS A 62 0.49 35.49 -0.16
N GLU A 63 -0.10 34.37 0.25
CA GLU A 63 -1.11 34.32 1.31
C GLU A 63 -0.49 34.22 2.73
N GLU A 64 0.84 34.29 2.85
CA GLU A 64 1.61 34.07 4.07
C GLU A 64 2.51 35.27 4.47
N PRO A 65 1.99 36.52 4.49
CA PRO A 65 2.82 37.69 4.77
C PRO A 65 3.41 37.68 6.20
N SER A 66 2.71 37.08 7.17
CA SER A 66 3.20 36.93 8.53
C SER A 66 4.43 36.03 8.60
N ALA A 67 4.46 34.92 7.84
CA ALA A 67 5.59 34.00 7.81
C ALA A 67 6.84 34.67 7.21
N ILE A 68 6.68 35.44 6.13
CA ILE A 68 7.77 36.22 5.52
C ILE A 68 8.27 37.29 6.51
N THR A 69 7.36 37.96 7.21
CA THR A 69 7.71 38.97 8.22
C THR A 69 8.50 38.35 9.38
N SER A 70 8.04 37.21 9.91
CA SER A 70 8.76 36.46 10.94
C SER A 70 10.15 36.03 10.45
N LEU A 71 10.26 35.53 9.22
CA LEU A 71 11.55 35.13 8.66
C LEU A 71 12.51 36.33 8.55
N ALA A 72 12.04 37.49 8.11
CA ALA A 72 12.86 38.70 8.04
C ALA A 72 13.32 39.17 9.43
N MET A 73 12.48 39.03 10.46
CA MET A 73 12.82 39.35 11.85
C MET A 73 13.90 38.42 12.42
N TYR A 74 13.78 37.11 12.17
CA TYR A 74 14.62 36.07 12.78
C TYR A 74 15.74 35.53 11.86
N LEU A 75 15.99 36.14 10.70
CA LEU A 75 16.94 35.64 9.69
C LEU A 75 18.34 35.37 10.27
N HIS A 76 18.84 36.25 11.15
CA HIS A 76 20.16 36.09 11.77
C HIS A 76 20.19 35.12 12.96
N ASP A 77 19.01 34.69 13.44
CA ASP A 77 18.91 33.69 14.49
C ASP A 77 18.90 32.27 13.92
N VAL A 78 18.56 32.12 12.63
CA VAL A 78 18.56 30.82 11.91
C VAL A 78 19.88 30.05 12.10
N PRO A 79 21.09 30.65 12.00
CA PRO A 79 22.34 29.92 12.21
C PRO A 79 22.58 29.42 13.64
N ASN A 80 21.89 30.01 14.62
CA ASN A 80 22.08 29.71 16.04
C ASN A 80 20.96 28.82 16.61
N GLN A 81 20.04 28.36 15.76
CA GLN A 81 18.88 27.55 16.15
C GLN A 81 18.83 26.28 15.30
N HIS A 82 18.32 25.18 15.86
CA HIS A 82 18.08 23.96 15.07
C HIS A 82 17.07 24.22 13.94
N LYS A 83 16.03 25.02 14.24
CA LYS A 83 15.00 25.45 13.30
C LYS A 83 14.24 26.67 13.85
N VAL A 84 13.80 27.55 12.96
CA VAL A 84 12.91 28.69 13.21
C VAL A 84 11.53 28.33 12.67
N ILE A 85 10.54 28.17 13.53
CA ILE A 85 9.15 27.90 13.13
C ILE A 85 8.51 29.21 12.68
N LEU A 86 8.11 29.30 11.41
CA LEU A 86 7.44 30.46 10.83
C LEU A 86 5.92 30.36 10.92
N ALA A 87 5.39 29.14 10.85
CA ALA A 87 4.00 28.81 11.11
C ALA A 87 3.89 27.36 11.61
N ASP A 88 3.12 27.15 12.68
CA ASP A 88 2.74 25.82 13.16
C ASP A 88 1.25 25.88 13.51
N GLN A 89 0.44 25.35 12.60
CA GLN A 89 -1.02 25.44 12.61
C GLN A 89 -1.58 24.06 12.23
N GLU A 90 -2.82 23.79 12.60
CA GLU A 90 -3.51 22.52 12.33
C GLU A 90 -3.38 22.05 10.86
N LYS A 91 -3.43 22.99 9.92
CA LYS A 91 -3.47 22.72 8.48
C LYS A 91 -2.15 22.96 7.75
N LYS A 92 -1.14 23.48 8.44
CA LYS A 92 0.05 24.05 7.80
C LYS A 92 1.23 24.13 8.75
N TYR A 93 2.39 23.77 8.24
CA TYR A 93 3.67 23.88 8.94
C TYR A 93 4.69 24.55 8.03
N ILE A 94 5.34 25.62 8.51
CA ILE A 94 6.41 26.32 7.78
C ILE A 94 7.58 26.51 8.72
N VAL A 95 8.75 26.07 8.26
CA VAL A 95 9.99 26.12 9.03
C VAL A 95 11.12 26.67 8.17
N ALA A 96 11.98 27.48 8.79
CA ALA A 96 13.23 27.94 8.22
C ALA A 96 14.41 27.39 9.04
N ARG A 97 15.46 26.95 8.37
CA ARG A 97 16.67 26.42 9.01
C ARG A 97 17.89 26.61 8.12
N GLN A 98 19.08 26.25 8.59
CA GLN A 98 20.25 26.17 7.74
C GLN A 98 20.17 24.96 6.81
N ASP A 99 20.64 25.10 5.57
CA ASP A 99 20.87 23.99 4.64
C ASP A 99 22.03 23.12 5.16
N ILE A 100 21.67 21.98 5.76
CA ILE A 100 22.61 20.99 6.29
C ILE A 100 22.18 19.58 5.85
N PRO A 101 23.12 18.65 5.63
CA PRO A 101 22.79 17.28 5.23
C PRO A 101 21.81 16.62 6.21
N GLY A 102 20.66 16.16 5.70
CA GLY A 102 19.62 15.49 6.50
C GLY A 102 18.52 16.38 7.04
N SER A 103 18.61 17.72 6.90
CA SER A 103 17.61 18.68 7.37
C SER A 103 16.17 18.36 6.93
N LEU A 104 15.98 18.02 5.64
CA LEU A 104 14.70 17.63 5.06
C LEU A 104 14.14 16.34 5.69
N TYR A 105 14.99 15.33 5.84
CA TYR A 105 14.61 14.04 6.42
C TYR A 105 14.17 14.20 7.88
N GLU A 106 14.90 14.98 8.68
CA GLU A 106 14.56 15.25 10.07
C GLU A 106 13.16 15.85 10.20
N THR A 107 12.85 16.90 9.42
CA THR A 107 11.53 17.53 9.44
C THR A 107 10.42 16.58 8.96
N LEU A 108 10.64 15.85 7.87
CA LEU A 108 9.68 14.86 7.39
C LEU A 108 9.48 13.69 8.36
N ASN A 109 10.48 13.34 9.16
CA ASN A 109 10.36 12.31 10.18
C ASN A 109 9.53 12.79 11.38
N GLU A 110 9.62 14.07 11.76
CA GLU A 110 8.70 14.68 12.74
C GLU A 110 7.26 14.69 12.23
N LEU A 111 7.05 14.90 10.93
CA LEU A 111 5.74 14.97 10.28
C LEU A 111 5.22 13.62 9.75
N LYS A 112 5.90 12.49 10.04
CA LYS A 112 5.62 11.20 9.37
C LYS A 112 4.21 10.65 9.55
N GLU A 113 3.53 11.06 10.63
CA GLU A 113 2.15 10.68 10.95
C GLU A 113 1.10 11.60 10.32
N GLN A 114 1.50 12.74 9.74
CA GLN A 114 0.61 13.72 9.12
C GLN A 114 0.34 13.40 7.65
N ASP A 115 -0.90 13.59 7.21
CA ASP A 115 -1.31 13.46 5.81
C ASP A 115 -0.93 14.72 5.01
N ILE A 116 0.33 14.79 4.57
CA ILE A 116 0.83 15.91 3.77
C ILE A 116 0.08 15.97 2.43
N SER A 117 -0.66 17.05 2.16
CA SER A 117 -1.33 17.30 0.87
C SER A 117 -0.44 18.05 -0.12
N TYR A 118 0.37 18.97 0.38
CA TYR A 118 1.34 19.75 -0.38
C TYR A 118 2.63 19.91 0.42
N ALA A 119 3.77 19.84 -0.27
CA ALA A 119 5.09 20.08 0.30
C ALA A 119 5.94 20.91 -0.66
N GLU A 120 6.67 21.87 -0.11
CA GLU A 120 7.56 22.78 -0.82
C GLU A 120 8.87 22.94 -0.04
N LEU A 121 9.98 22.82 -0.73
CA LEU A 121 11.33 23.04 -0.20
C LEU A 121 12.04 24.04 -1.11
N ILE A 122 12.64 25.07 -0.52
CA ILE A 122 13.40 26.10 -1.24
C ILE A 122 14.67 26.45 -0.46
N HIS A 123 15.78 26.57 -1.19
CA HIS A 123 17.04 27.14 -0.68
C HIS A 123 17.28 28.56 -1.22
N SER A 124 18.03 29.37 -0.46
CA SER A 124 18.54 30.65 -0.95
C SER A 124 19.70 30.47 -1.95
N TYR A 125 19.92 31.48 -2.78
CA TYR A 125 21.02 31.55 -3.74
C TYR A 125 22.37 31.88 -3.13
N SER A 126 22.38 32.36 -1.89
CA SER A 126 23.59 32.70 -1.15
C SER A 126 23.41 32.42 0.33
N PRO A 127 24.53 32.31 1.08
CA PRO A 127 24.49 32.07 2.52
C PRO A 127 23.73 33.14 3.29
N ILE A 128 23.09 32.72 4.38
CA ILE A 128 22.41 33.62 5.33
C ILE A 128 23.40 34.71 5.78
N PRO A 129 22.99 35.98 5.86
CA PRO A 129 23.88 37.06 6.29
C PRO A 129 24.54 36.77 7.66
N GLY A 130 25.87 36.62 7.66
CA GLY A 130 26.66 36.27 8.85
C GLY A 130 26.87 34.77 9.07
N SER A 131 26.49 33.91 8.12
CA SER A 131 26.70 32.47 8.11
C SER A 131 27.42 32.02 6.83
N ASP A 132 27.99 30.83 6.85
CA ASP A 132 28.57 30.11 5.71
C ASP A 132 27.56 29.17 5.02
N ARG A 133 26.31 29.09 5.50
CA ARG A 133 25.27 28.18 5.00
C ARG A 133 24.10 28.91 4.36
N ASP A 134 23.53 28.28 3.35
CA ASP A 134 22.31 28.73 2.68
C ASP A 134 21.10 28.62 3.63
N LEU A 135 20.08 29.44 3.38
CA LEU A 135 18.79 29.36 4.05
C LEU A 135 17.95 28.26 3.42
N GLU A 136 17.37 27.40 4.24
CA GLU A 136 16.39 26.40 3.85
C GLU A 136 15.03 26.76 4.41
N ILE A 137 14.01 26.75 3.54
CA ILE A 137 12.62 26.96 3.92
C ILE A 137 11.80 25.76 3.45
N GLN A 138 11.06 25.17 4.39
CA GLN A 138 10.16 24.06 4.13
C GLN A 138 8.73 24.46 4.49
N LYS A 139 7.79 24.21 3.57
CA LYS A 139 6.35 24.46 3.75
C LYS A 139 5.58 23.16 3.51
N TYR A 140 4.68 22.84 4.42
CA TYR A 140 3.79 21.68 4.35
C TYR A 140 2.35 22.11 4.60
N GLU A 141 1.42 21.52 3.85
CA GLU A 141 -0.02 21.64 4.06
C GLU A 141 -0.61 20.25 4.32
N PHE A 142 -1.64 20.17 5.16
CA PHE A 142 -2.22 18.89 5.63
C PHE A 142 -3.69 18.70 5.20
N GLU A 143 -4.19 19.53 4.29
CA GLU A 143 -5.60 19.52 3.83
C GLU A 143 -5.83 18.50 2.70
N ARG A 144 -5.59 17.21 2.94
CA ARG A 144 -5.79 16.16 1.94
C ARG A 144 -7.27 15.81 1.77
N LYS A 145 -7.74 15.72 0.52
CA LYS A 145 -9.12 15.33 0.19
C LYS A 145 -9.32 13.82 0.17
N SER A 146 -10.43 13.36 0.76
CA SER A 146 -10.85 11.96 0.72
C SER A 146 -11.29 11.53 -0.68
N HIS A 147 -11.38 10.21 -0.90
CA HIS A 147 -11.78 9.68 -2.21
C HIS A 147 -13.26 9.93 -2.48
N GLU A 148 -14.08 9.86 -1.44
CA GLU A 148 -15.51 10.15 -1.48
C GLU A 148 -15.78 11.61 -1.82
N GLU A 149 -15.03 12.56 -1.21
CA GLU A 149 -15.12 13.98 -1.55
C GLU A 149 -14.81 14.25 -3.03
N ILE A 150 -13.77 13.61 -3.57
CA ILE A 150 -13.39 13.79 -4.98
C ILE A 150 -14.35 13.10 -5.93
N ALA A 151 -14.78 11.86 -5.64
CA ALA A 151 -15.74 11.13 -6.47
C ALA A 151 -17.11 11.81 -6.52
N GLY A 152 -17.52 12.46 -5.42
CA GLY A 152 -18.76 13.25 -5.34
C GLY A 152 -18.65 14.70 -5.80
N ALA A 153 -17.47 15.15 -6.24
CA ALA A 153 -17.25 16.54 -6.61
C ALA A 153 -18.04 16.94 -7.86
N LYS A 154 -18.71 18.10 -7.80
CA LYS A 154 -19.31 18.73 -8.99
C LYS A 154 -18.22 19.17 -9.96
N LYS A 155 -18.55 19.30 -11.24
CA LYS A 155 -17.62 19.78 -12.28
C LYS A 155 -16.88 21.06 -11.86
N ALA A 156 -15.54 21.04 -11.90
CA ALA A 156 -14.70 22.18 -11.56
C ALA A 156 -15.05 23.43 -12.39
N VAL A 157 -15.17 24.58 -11.71
CA VAL A 157 -15.37 25.89 -12.34
C VAL A 157 -14.06 26.66 -12.28
N ILE A 158 -13.19 26.41 -13.26
CA ILE A 158 -11.85 26.99 -13.32
C ILE A 158 -11.91 28.31 -14.11
N PRO A 159 -11.35 29.43 -13.59
CA PRO A 159 -11.35 30.70 -14.31
C PRO A 159 -10.75 30.58 -15.72
N GLY A 160 -11.49 31.05 -16.74
CA GLY A 160 -11.10 30.90 -18.14
C GLY A 160 -9.70 31.44 -18.46
N ARG A 161 -9.31 32.55 -17.83
CA ARG A 161 -7.95 33.14 -17.98
C ARG A 161 -6.85 32.18 -17.48
N ILE A 162 -7.08 31.48 -16.36
CA ILE A 162 -6.12 30.50 -15.83
C ILE A 162 -6.03 29.32 -16.80
N LYS A 163 -7.19 28.77 -17.18
CA LYS A 163 -7.29 27.64 -18.12
C LYS A 163 -6.53 27.92 -19.42
N THR A 164 -6.81 29.04 -20.09
CA THR A 164 -6.17 29.41 -21.37
C THR A 164 -4.65 29.55 -21.24
N ARG A 165 -4.17 30.15 -20.14
CA ARG A 165 -2.72 30.31 -19.93
C ARG A 165 -2.05 28.96 -19.67
N ILE A 166 -2.63 28.10 -18.84
CA ILE A 166 -2.11 26.73 -18.61
C ILE A 166 -2.07 25.95 -19.92
N THR A 167 -3.14 26.01 -20.73
CA THR A 167 -3.17 25.35 -22.05
C THR A 167 -2.02 25.83 -22.95
N SER A 168 -1.73 27.13 -22.98
CA SER A 168 -0.61 27.68 -23.76
C SER A 168 0.76 27.16 -23.29
N PHE A 169 0.99 27.17 -21.97
CA PHE A 169 2.21 26.59 -21.38
C PHE A 169 2.33 25.09 -21.65
N MET A 170 1.25 24.33 -21.52
CA MET A 170 1.22 22.90 -21.81
C MET A 170 1.58 22.60 -23.26
N LYS A 171 1.01 23.34 -24.23
CA LYS A 171 1.34 23.16 -25.66
C LYS A 171 2.81 23.47 -25.96
N THR A 172 3.39 24.40 -25.22
CA THR A 172 4.79 24.82 -25.40
C THR A 172 5.77 23.82 -24.76
N LEU A 173 5.53 23.43 -23.51
CA LEU A 173 6.43 22.59 -22.73
C LEU A 173 6.24 21.09 -23.00
N TYR A 174 4.99 20.66 -23.24
CA TYR A 174 4.60 19.26 -23.37
C TYR A 174 3.66 19.05 -24.56
N PRO A 175 4.14 19.26 -25.80
CA PRO A 175 3.30 19.10 -27.00
C PRO A 175 2.73 17.68 -27.17
N SER A 176 3.36 16.67 -26.57
CA SER A 176 2.91 15.27 -26.57
C SER A 176 1.87 14.93 -25.49
N PHE A 177 1.44 15.91 -24.70
CA PHE A 177 0.35 15.73 -23.73
C PHE A 177 -0.96 15.36 -24.43
N ASP A 178 -1.76 14.47 -23.81
CA ASP A 178 -3.07 14.13 -24.37
C ASP A 178 -4.12 15.16 -23.93
N PHE A 179 -4.37 16.13 -24.79
CA PHE A 179 -5.30 17.22 -24.49
C PHE A 179 -6.77 16.78 -24.35
N ARG A 180 -7.13 15.55 -24.74
CA ARG A 180 -8.47 14.99 -24.44
C ARG A 180 -8.70 14.84 -22.93
N GLU A 181 -7.63 14.62 -22.18
CA GLU A 181 -7.64 14.44 -20.73
C GLU A 181 -7.43 15.76 -19.96
N PHE A 182 -7.17 16.87 -20.67
CA PHE A 182 -6.76 18.14 -20.06
C PHE A 182 -7.77 18.64 -19.01
N ASP A 183 -9.05 18.72 -19.37
CA ASP A 183 -10.08 19.25 -18.48
C ASP A 183 -10.33 18.35 -17.28
N ARG A 184 -10.23 17.03 -17.47
CA ARG A 184 -10.35 16.05 -16.39
C ARG A 184 -9.19 16.17 -15.41
N ILE A 185 -7.95 16.22 -15.91
CA ILE A 185 -6.74 16.32 -15.08
C ILE A 185 -6.70 17.66 -14.34
N LEU A 186 -6.94 18.76 -15.03
CA LEU A 186 -6.92 20.09 -14.40
C LEU A 186 -8.05 20.23 -13.37
N GLY A 187 -9.24 19.72 -13.68
CA GLY A 187 -10.35 19.65 -12.74
C GLY A 187 -10.02 18.83 -11.50
N LEU A 188 -9.32 17.70 -11.66
CA LEU A 188 -8.91 16.87 -10.54
C LEU A 188 -7.93 17.58 -9.61
N ILE A 189 -6.91 18.24 -10.16
CA ILE A 189 -5.95 19.01 -9.35
C ILE A 189 -6.67 20.16 -8.65
N TRP A 190 -7.61 20.84 -9.33
CA TRP A 190 -8.43 21.89 -8.73
C TRP A 190 -9.22 21.40 -7.51
N HIS A 191 -9.89 20.25 -7.61
CA HIS A 191 -10.67 19.70 -6.51
C HIS A 191 -9.82 19.28 -5.32
N ASN A 192 -8.59 18.81 -5.58
CA ASN A 192 -7.66 18.44 -4.52
C ASN A 192 -6.99 19.65 -3.86
N ASN A 193 -6.58 20.65 -4.64
CA ASN A 193 -5.93 21.85 -4.13
C ASN A 193 -6.19 23.06 -5.05
N GLU A 194 -7.30 23.76 -4.81
CA GLU A 194 -7.69 24.97 -5.55
C GLU A 194 -6.65 26.09 -5.39
N LYS A 195 -6.11 26.26 -4.18
CA LYS A 195 -5.11 27.31 -3.87
C LYS A 195 -3.86 27.13 -4.72
N TYR A 196 -3.37 25.89 -4.85
CA TYR A 196 -2.25 25.55 -5.72
C TYR A 196 -2.49 25.98 -7.16
N VAL A 197 -3.66 25.69 -7.74
CA VAL A 197 -3.97 26.07 -9.14
C VAL A 197 -4.09 27.59 -9.32
N ARG A 198 -4.53 28.32 -8.29
CA ARG A 198 -4.70 29.78 -8.34
C ARG A 198 -3.38 30.54 -8.20
N ILE A 199 -2.49 30.04 -7.35
CA ILE A 199 -1.33 30.80 -6.88
C ILE A 199 -0.07 30.32 -7.58
N SER A 200 0.12 29.02 -7.77
CA SER A 200 1.41 28.47 -8.21
C SER A 200 1.80 28.94 -9.62
N PRO A 201 3.11 29.00 -9.92
CA PRO A 201 3.61 29.27 -11.27
C PRO A 201 2.96 28.34 -12.31
N LEU A 202 2.57 28.91 -13.45
CA LEU A 202 1.81 28.18 -14.48
C LEU A 202 2.59 27.02 -15.09
N ASP A 203 3.90 27.17 -15.20
CA ASP A 203 4.79 26.12 -15.65
C ASP A 203 4.80 24.96 -14.64
N TRP A 204 4.77 25.21 -13.33
CA TRP A 204 4.68 24.13 -12.32
C TRP A 204 3.39 23.33 -12.47
N ILE A 205 2.25 24.01 -12.65
CA ILE A 205 0.96 23.34 -12.87
C ILE A 205 1.03 22.50 -14.16
N ALA A 206 1.60 23.04 -15.24
CA ALA A 206 1.79 22.31 -16.48
C ALA A 206 2.66 21.06 -16.31
N ARG A 207 3.81 21.16 -15.61
CA ARG A 207 4.67 20.01 -15.32
C ARG A 207 3.93 18.97 -14.50
N LEU A 208 3.22 19.38 -13.44
CA LEU A 208 2.48 18.47 -12.57
C LEU A 208 1.39 17.70 -13.32
N MET A 209 0.66 18.38 -14.22
CA MET A 209 -0.32 17.74 -15.10
C MET A 209 0.33 16.69 -16.01
N TRP A 210 1.48 17.01 -16.61
CA TRP A 210 2.22 16.07 -17.44
C TRP A 210 2.73 14.87 -16.64
N VAL A 211 3.36 15.09 -15.47
CA VAL A 211 3.83 14.02 -14.56
C VAL A 211 2.68 13.09 -14.18
N PHE A 212 1.50 13.62 -13.87
CA PHE A 212 0.33 12.79 -13.57
C PHE A 212 -0.12 11.95 -14.76
N GLN A 213 -0.13 12.51 -15.98
CA GLN A 213 -0.47 11.74 -17.17
C GLN A 213 0.55 10.62 -17.44
N GLN A 214 1.83 10.86 -17.21
CA GLN A 214 2.86 9.82 -17.32
C GLN A 214 2.66 8.73 -16.26
N GLY A 215 2.35 9.10 -15.02
CA GLY A 215 1.98 8.15 -13.98
C GLY A 215 0.85 7.21 -14.40
N ILE A 216 -0.23 7.75 -14.99
CA ILE A 216 -1.35 6.94 -15.51
C ILE A 216 -0.91 6.02 -16.66
N LYS A 217 -0.09 6.52 -17.59
CA LYS A 217 0.38 5.73 -18.75
C LYS A 217 1.23 4.53 -18.32
N HIS A 218 2.07 4.72 -17.30
CA HIS A 218 3.00 3.74 -16.75
C HIS A 218 2.44 2.99 -15.52
N ASP A 219 1.13 2.74 -15.51
CA ASP A 219 0.44 1.92 -14.50
C ASP A 219 0.77 2.35 -13.04
N GLY A 220 0.90 3.66 -12.83
CA GLY A 220 1.13 4.28 -11.54
C GLY A 220 2.59 4.44 -11.13
N LEU A 221 3.60 4.14 -11.96
CA LEU A 221 5.01 4.36 -11.61
C LEU A 221 5.78 5.06 -12.72
N PHE A 222 6.20 6.30 -12.47
CA PHE A 222 6.96 7.07 -13.45
C PHE A 222 8.07 7.86 -12.75
N VAL A 223 9.30 7.74 -13.27
CA VAL A 223 10.43 8.58 -12.87
C VAL A 223 11.23 8.95 -14.11
N ASP A 224 11.63 10.21 -14.20
CA ASP A 224 12.46 10.72 -15.29
C ASP A 224 13.28 11.93 -14.81
N VAL A 225 14.31 12.29 -15.57
CA VAL A 225 15.16 13.46 -15.31
C VAL A 225 15.30 14.35 -16.54
N GLU A 226 15.41 15.65 -16.33
CA GLU A 226 15.57 16.67 -17.36
C GLU A 226 16.65 17.66 -16.95
N ARG A 227 17.61 17.93 -17.84
CA ARG A 227 18.57 19.03 -17.65
C ARG A 227 17.98 20.35 -18.17
N PRO A 228 17.98 21.42 -17.36
CA PRO A 228 17.56 22.74 -17.85
C PRO A 228 18.48 23.24 -18.98
N VAL A 229 17.89 23.82 -20.04
CA VAL A 229 18.62 24.31 -21.24
C VAL A 229 19.39 25.62 -21.00
N SER A 230 19.02 26.38 -19.96
CA SER A 230 19.64 27.68 -19.64
C SER A 230 20.61 27.55 -18.47
N LEU A 231 21.90 27.74 -18.71
CA LEU A 231 22.94 27.95 -17.70
C LEU A 231 22.89 29.40 -17.18
N SER A 232 21.90 29.70 -16.33
CA SER A 232 22.12 30.78 -15.37
C SER A 232 23.14 30.29 -14.34
N ARG A 233 23.91 31.17 -13.70
CA ARG A 233 24.87 30.80 -12.64
C ARG A 233 24.24 30.03 -11.45
N HIS A 234 22.92 29.79 -11.45
CA HIS A 234 22.12 29.25 -10.35
C HIS A 234 21.33 27.99 -10.75
N SER A 235 21.59 27.43 -11.94
CA SER A 235 20.82 26.32 -12.55
C SER A 235 21.70 25.12 -12.90
N GLU A 236 22.49 24.65 -11.95
CA GLU A 236 23.22 23.37 -12.07
C GLU A 236 22.38 22.16 -11.62
N SER A 237 21.17 22.40 -11.08
CA SER A 237 20.31 21.33 -10.59
C SER A 237 19.55 20.63 -11.70
N ILE A 238 19.51 19.30 -11.60
CA ILE A 238 18.80 18.41 -12.51
C ILE A 238 17.37 18.32 -12.03
N ARG A 239 16.40 18.45 -12.94
CA ARG A 239 14.99 18.30 -12.58
C ARG A 239 14.64 16.82 -12.61
N LEU A 240 14.15 16.29 -11.50
CA LEU A 240 13.64 14.94 -11.38
C LEU A 240 12.13 14.96 -11.23
N PHE A 241 11.45 14.14 -12.01
CA PHE A 241 10.02 13.93 -11.96
C PHE A 241 9.72 12.58 -11.32
N PHE A 242 8.74 12.54 -10.42
CA PHE A 242 8.33 11.29 -9.80
C PHE A 242 6.80 11.24 -9.63
N SER A 243 6.16 10.23 -10.20
CA SER A 243 4.74 9.95 -10.02
C SER A 243 4.55 8.55 -9.48
N VAL A 244 3.74 8.43 -8.42
CA VAL A 244 3.40 7.16 -7.80
C VAL A 244 1.90 7.08 -7.54
N GLY A 245 1.28 6.03 -8.08
CA GLY A 245 -0.11 5.66 -7.85
C GLY A 245 -0.24 4.80 -6.61
N ASN A 246 -1.21 5.17 -5.76
CA ASN A 246 -1.52 4.55 -4.49
C ASN A 246 -0.27 4.34 -3.61
N PRO A 247 0.47 5.44 -3.31
CA PRO A 247 1.62 5.38 -2.42
C PRO A 247 1.20 4.92 -1.02
N PRO A 248 2.14 4.40 -0.20
CA PRO A 248 1.88 4.12 1.20
C PRO A 248 1.33 5.33 1.94
N GLN A 249 0.40 5.08 2.88
CA GLN A 249 -0.43 6.13 3.50
C GLN A 249 0.37 7.09 4.39
N LYS A 250 1.31 6.59 5.18
CA LYS A 250 2.11 7.37 6.14
C LYS A 250 3.60 7.26 5.85
N GLY A 251 4.35 8.33 6.15
CA GLY A 251 5.82 8.37 6.02
C GLY A 251 6.36 8.21 4.60
N PHE A 252 5.54 8.31 3.55
CA PHE A 252 5.98 8.10 2.16
C PHE A 252 7.04 9.11 1.74
N MET A 253 6.80 10.39 2.00
CA MET A 253 7.75 11.46 1.69
C MET A 253 9.06 11.30 2.47
N THR A 254 8.98 10.87 3.73
CA THR A 254 10.14 10.54 4.55
C THR A 254 10.96 9.43 3.87
N GLN A 255 10.32 8.35 3.42
CA GLN A 255 10.97 7.26 2.68
C GLN A 255 11.63 7.75 1.38
N VAL A 256 10.97 8.62 0.62
CA VAL A 256 11.52 9.22 -0.60
C VAL A 256 12.75 10.09 -0.29
N SER A 257 12.70 10.90 0.78
CA SER A 257 13.83 11.72 1.20
C SER A 257 15.04 10.88 1.62
N GLU A 258 14.80 9.75 2.29
CA GLU A 258 15.84 8.82 2.69
C GLU A 258 16.52 8.14 1.48
N VAL A 259 15.77 7.86 0.42
CA VAL A 259 16.34 7.35 -0.84
C VAL A 259 17.35 8.34 -1.41
N PHE A 260 17.00 9.64 -1.49
CA PHE A 260 17.93 10.67 -1.96
C PHE A 260 19.18 10.74 -1.06
N GLN A 261 19.00 10.72 0.26
CA GLN A 261 20.10 10.74 1.23
C GLN A 261 21.04 9.53 1.10
N ARG A 262 20.50 8.31 0.96
CA ARG A 262 21.30 7.08 0.81
C ARG A 262 22.10 7.07 -0.50
N LEU A 263 21.53 7.63 -1.56
CA LEU A 263 22.19 7.74 -2.87
C LEU A 263 23.05 9.00 -3.02
N ASN A 264 23.24 9.76 -1.93
CA ASN A 264 24.07 10.97 -1.91
C ASN A 264 23.60 12.04 -2.92
N ILE A 265 22.28 12.20 -3.04
CA ILE A 265 21.64 13.19 -3.91
C ILE A 265 21.05 14.30 -3.03
N GLY A 266 21.57 15.52 -3.15
CA GLY A 266 21.04 16.70 -2.47
C GLY A 266 19.79 17.21 -3.18
N VAL A 267 18.76 17.58 -2.42
CA VAL A 267 17.54 18.21 -2.95
C VAL A 267 17.62 19.72 -2.70
N ARG A 268 17.80 20.52 -3.76
CA ARG A 268 17.91 21.98 -3.67
C ARG A 268 16.56 22.70 -3.60
N SER A 269 15.57 22.13 -4.26
CA SER A 269 14.19 22.55 -4.10
C SER A 269 13.27 21.42 -4.51
N SER A 270 12.04 21.46 -4.03
CA SER A 270 11.02 20.51 -4.46
C SER A 270 9.63 21.11 -4.31
N TYR A 271 8.71 20.61 -5.12
CA TYR A 271 7.29 20.83 -4.93
C TYR A 271 6.56 19.52 -5.21
N SER A 272 5.77 19.08 -4.24
CA SER A 272 5.08 17.82 -4.27
C SER A 272 3.61 17.99 -3.91
N LEU A 273 2.74 17.24 -4.58
CA LEU A 273 1.31 17.24 -4.35
C LEU A 273 0.80 15.80 -4.19
N ASN A 274 0.03 15.56 -3.14
CA ASN A 274 -0.74 14.33 -2.97
C ASN A 274 -2.19 14.59 -3.38
N ILE A 275 -2.64 13.90 -4.43
CA ILE A 275 -4.00 14.03 -4.97
C ILE A 275 -4.77 12.73 -4.84
N SER A 276 -6.07 12.81 -4.59
CA SER A 276 -7.01 11.70 -4.81
C SER A 276 -7.59 11.76 -6.22
N THR A 277 -7.77 10.59 -6.84
CA THR A 277 -8.48 10.42 -8.11
C THR A 277 -9.97 10.14 -7.96
N GLY A 278 -10.48 10.08 -6.71
CA GLY A 278 -11.79 9.52 -6.38
C GLY A 278 -11.79 7.99 -6.23
N VAL A 279 -10.71 7.31 -6.64
CA VAL A 279 -10.56 5.84 -6.50
C VAL A 279 -9.37 5.50 -5.63
N HIS A 280 -8.22 6.11 -5.91
CA HIS A 280 -6.99 5.93 -5.14
C HIS A 280 -6.11 7.20 -5.21
N PRO A 281 -5.14 7.37 -4.30
CA PRO A 281 -4.29 8.55 -4.33
C PRO A 281 -3.16 8.45 -5.35
N TYR A 282 -2.52 9.59 -5.64
CA TYR A 282 -1.27 9.73 -6.35
C TYR A 282 -0.37 10.72 -5.60
N PHE A 283 0.91 10.40 -5.52
CA PHE A 283 1.97 11.35 -5.20
C PHE A 283 2.58 11.87 -6.50
N LEU A 284 2.72 13.18 -6.60
CA LEU A 284 3.32 13.89 -7.73
C LEU A 284 4.43 14.78 -7.19
N GLY A 285 5.69 14.38 -7.39
CA GLY A 285 6.87 15.09 -6.91
C GLY A 285 7.70 15.63 -8.06
N ILE A 286 8.14 16.87 -7.93
CA ILE A 286 9.11 17.49 -8.82
C ILE A 286 10.25 18.02 -7.95
N PHE A 287 11.44 17.50 -8.17
CA PHE A 287 12.62 17.75 -7.36
C PHE A 287 13.71 18.38 -8.22
N TYR A 288 14.44 19.32 -7.65
CA TYR A 288 15.64 19.91 -8.25
C TYR A 288 16.80 19.38 -7.46
N VAL A 289 17.53 18.46 -8.06
CA VAL A 289 18.51 17.63 -7.37
C VAL A 289 19.91 17.92 -7.86
N LEU A 290 20.87 17.74 -6.96
CA LEU A 290 22.31 17.82 -7.20
C LEU A 290 22.94 16.53 -6.67
N PRO A 291 23.42 15.64 -7.56
CA PRO A 291 24.26 14.53 -7.14
C PRO A 291 25.53 15.08 -6.48
N HIS A 292 25.91 14.54 -5.32
CA HIS A 292 27.18 14.86 -4.70
C HIS A 292 28.26 13.86 -5.19
N GLY A 293 29.32 14.39 -5.79
CA GLY A 293 30.43 13.60 -6.35
C GLY A 293 30.63 13.83 -7.85
N THR A 294 31.27 12.88 -8.53
CA THR A 294 31.51 12.92 -9.98
C THR A 294 30.42 12.22 -10.81
N ASP A 295 29.39 11.70 -10.15
CA ASP A 295 28.37 10.86 -10.79
C ASP A 295 27.39 11.70 -11.62
N LEU A 296 27.20 11.29 -12.88
CA LEU A 296 26.21 11.88 -13.77
C LEU A 296 24.82 11.34 -13.43
N LEU A 297 23.85 12.23 -13.25
CA LEU A 297 22.43 11.89 -13.16
C LEU A 297 21.75 12.28 -14.48
N ASP A 298 21.70 11.33 -15.40
CA ASP A 298 21.05 11.47 -16.70
C ASP A 298 20.18 10.24 -16.97
N THR A 299 19.23 10.37 -17.89
CA THR A 299 18.41 9.24 -18.32
C THR A 299 19.32 8.11 -18.81
N GLY A 300 19.31 6.99 -18.08
CA GLY A 300 20.12 5.81 -18.38
C GLY A 300 21.48 5.72 -17.65
N SER A 301 21.87 6.72 -16.87
CA SER A 301 23.08 6.62 -16.03
C SER A 301 22.90 5.62 -14.89
N ASP A 302 23.99 5.06 -14.38
CA ASP A 302 23.95 4.09 -13.27
C ASP A 302 23.27 4.65 -12.02
N LEU A 303 23.56 5.92 -11.69
CA LEU A 303 22.94 6.60 -10.55
C LEU A 303 21.42 6.75 -10.77
N PHE A 304 20.99 7.12 -11.99
CA PHE A 304 19.57 7.21 -12.31
C PHE A 304 18.87 5.84 -12.23
N LEU A 305 19.51 4.77 -12.72
CA LEU A 305 18.96 3.42 -12.64
C LEU A 305 18.82 2.94 -11.19
N LYS A 306 19.83 3.20 -10.33
CA LYS A 306 19.77 2.92 -8.88
C LYS A 306 18.66 3.70 -8.21
N LEU A 307 18.55 5.01 -8.51
CA LEU A 307 17.51 5.88 -7.98
C LEU A 307 16.12 5.41 -8.40
N LYS A 308 15.92 5.08 -9.67
CA LYS A 308 14.68 4.54 -10.21
C LYS A 308 14.28 3.25 -9.49
N LYS A 309 15.21 2.31 -9.32
CA LYS A 309 14.99 1.05 -8.58
C LYS A 309 14.56 1.30 -7.15
N GLU A 310 15.27 2.14 -6.41
CA GLU A 310 14.97 2.47 -5.01
C GLU A 310 13.61 3.18 -4.85
N LEU A 311 13.32 4.16 -5.71
CA LEU A 311 12.04 4.89 -5.69
C LEU A 311 10.86 4.00 -6.04
N TYR A 312 10.97 3.12 -7.04
CA TYR A 312 9.91 2.17 -7.38
C TYR A 312 9.72 1.11 -6.29
N ASN A 313 10.81 0.66 -5.67
CA ASN A 313 10.77 -0.34 -4.62
C ASN A 313 10.05 0.14 -3.34
N THR A 314 9.82 1.45 -3.17
CA THR A 314 8.94 1.98 -2.10
C THR A 314 7.51 1.40 -2.16
N GLN A 315 7.06 0.89 -3.31
CA GLN A 315 5.75 0.23 -3.43
C GLN A 315 5.70 -1.17 -2.81
N ILE A 316 6.87 -1.82 -2.67
CA ILE A 316 7.00 -3.18 -2.17
C ILE A 316 7.58 -3.19 -0.75
N LEU A 317 8.57 -2.33 -0.49
CA LEU A 317 9.29 -2.30 0.77
C LEU A 317 8.62 -1.36 1.79
N SER A 318 8.18 -1.94 2.91
CA SER A 318 7.67 -1.17 4.04
C SER A 318 8.80 -0.67 4.95
N THR A 319 8.72 0.60 5.35
CA THR A 319 9.65 1.25 6.29
C THR A 319 9.54 0.71 7.72
N SER A 320 8.42 0.07 8.07
CA SER A 320 8.21 -0.54 9.39
C SER A 320 8.92 -1.89 9.58
N ARG A 321 9.47 -2.48 8.50
CA ARG A 321 10.11 -3.80 8.56
C ARG A 321 11.51 -3.67 9.15
N THR A 322 11.90 -4.65 9.97
CA THR A 322 13.26 -4.74 10.51
C THR A 322 14.33 -4.74 9.42
N THR A 323 14.05 -5.34 8.26
CA THR A 323 14.96 -5.32 7.11
C THR A 323 15.26 -3.90 6.63
N TYR A 324 14.26 -3.03 6.61
CA TYR A 324 14.43 -1.63 6.25
C TYR A 324 15.26 -0.88 7.30
N VAL A 325 14.80 -0.92 8.55
CA VAL A 325 15.39 -0.15 9.66
C VAL A 325 16.83 -0.55 9.94
N ASN A 326 17.14 -1.84 9.92
CA ASN A 326 18.45 -2.32 10.36
C ASN A 326 19.45 -2.49 9.20
N PHE A 327 18.99 -2.79 7.98
CA PHE A 327 19.90 -3.05 6.86
C PHE A 327 19.87 -1.96 5.79
N VAL A 328 18.69 -1.49 5.39
CA VAL A 328 18.59 -0.49 4.30
C VAL A 328 19.03 0.88 4.77
N ALA A 329 18.51 1.36 5.90
CA ALA A 329 18.86 2.65 6.48
C ALA A 329 20.37 2.74 6.81
N ASN A 330 20.97 1.61 7.23
CA ASN A 330 22.39 1.49 7.53
C ASN A 330 23.27 1.14 6.31
N ARG A 331 22.71 1.15 5.10
CA ARG A 331 23.43 0.91 3.83
C ARG A 331 24.10 -0.47 3.72
N ILE A 332 23.59 -1.46 4.45
CA ILE A 332 24.00 -2.88 4.36
C ILE A 332 23.32 -3.55 3.16
N MET A 333 22.06 -3.20 2.89
CA MET A 333 21.27 -3.69 1.76
C MET A 333 20.69 -2.53 0.96
N THR A 334 20.54 -2.74 -0.34
CA THR A 334 19.65 -1.96 -1.22
C THR A 334 18.20 -2.28 -0.89
N GLY A 335 17.29 -1.40 -1.34
CA GLY A 335 15.85 -1.64 -1.18
C GLY A 335 15.40 -2.94 -1.86
N GLU A 336 15.89 -3.24 -3.05
CA GLU A 336 15.50 -4.46 -3.78
C GLU A 336 15.99 -5.74 -3.08
N GLU A 337 17.20 -5.73 -2.49
CA GLU A 337 17.71 -6.82 -1.66
C GLU A 337 16.83 -7.05 -0.43
N ALA A 338 16.43 -5.99 0.25
CA ALA A 338 15.53 -6.09 1.41
C ALA A 338 14.14 -6.63 1.02
N SER A 339 13.60 -6.21 -0.12
CA SER A 339 12.34 -6.76 -0.66
C SER A 339 12.45 -8.26 -0.96
N LEU A 340 13.55 -8.70 -1.56
CA LEU A 340 13.78 -10.12 -1.84
C LEU A 340 14.00 -10.94 -0.55
N SER A 341 14.75 -10.40 0.42
CA SER A 341 14.91 -11.01 1.74
C SER A 341 13.55 -11.20 2.44
N ASN A 342 12.68 -10.19 2.41
CA ASN A 342 11.32 -10.30 2.94
C ASN A 342 10.49 -11.36 2.21
N ALA A 343 10.66 -11.51 0.89
CA ALA A 343 10.01 -12.55 0.11
C ALA A 343 10.51 -13.96 0.50
N PHE A 344 11.82 -14.14 0.70
CA PHE A 344 12.39 -15.40 1.21
C PHE A 344 11.86 -15.75 2.59
N ILE A 345 11.79 -14.79 3.51
CA ILE A 345 11.21 -14.97 4.85
C ILE A 345 9.76 -15.43 4.74
N ALA A 346 8.95 -14.75 3.93
CA ALA A 346 7.54 -15.09 3.74
C ALA A 346 7.33 -16.46 3.09
N PHE A 347 8.13 -16.80 2.08
CA PHE A 347 8.07 -18.11 1.43
C PHE A 347 8.46 -19.24 2.38
N CYS A 348 9.58 -19.10 3.10
CA CYS A 348 10.00 -20.11 4.09
C CYS A 348 8.96 -20.29 5.18
N HIS A 349 8.36 -19.19 5.65
CA HIS A 349 7.33 -19.27 6.68
C HIS A 349 6.10 -20.00 6.18
N THR A 350 5.52 -19.56 5.07
CA THR A 350 4.30 -20.15 4.53
C THR A 350 4.49 -21.59 4.04
N SER A 351 5.70 -22.00 3.65
CA SER A 351 6.02 -23.38 3.22
C SER A 351 6.30 -24.34 4.36
N LEU A 352 6.70 -23.86 5.54
CA LEU A 352 7.08 -24.72 6.68
C LEU A 352 6.05 -24.69 7.82
N ALA A 353 5.44 -23.53 8.07
CA ALA A 353 4.59 -23.30 9.24
C ALA A 353 3.19 -23.92 9.14
N HIS A 354 2.73 -24.32 7.94
CA HIS A 354 1.41 -24.94 7.81
C HIS A 354 1.35 -26.33 8.46
N ASN A 355 2.49 -27.03 8.54
CA ASN A 355 2.61 -28.30 9.27
C ASN A 355 3.27 -28.13 10.65
N GLU A 356 4.33 -27.31 10.76
CA GLU A 356 5.09 -27.09 12.00
C GLU A 356 5.07 -25.60 12.45
N PRO A 357 3.91 -25.04 12.84
CA PRO A 357 3.76 -23.61 13.12
C PRO A 357 4.60 -23.11 14.30
N ASP A 358 4.79 -23.92 15.34
CA ASP A 358 5.56 -23.54 16.53
C ASP A 358 7.07 -23.46 16.26
N ARG A 359 7.59 -24.42 15.48
CA ARG A 359 9.02 -24.49 15.15
C ARG A 359 9.41 -23.45 14.12
N PHE A 360 8.53 -23.18 13.16
CA PHE A 360 8.75 -22.26 12.04
C PHE A 360 7.88 -21.01 12.10
N ALA A 361 7.55 -20.55 13.32
CA ALA A 361 6.88 -19.28 13.55
C ALA A 361 7.61 -18.13 12.85
N LEU A 362 6.85 -17.13 12.38
CA LEU A 362 7.37 -16.06 11.53
C LEU A 362 8.59 -15.34 12.12
N ASP A 363 8.59 -15.09 13.43
CA ASP A 363 9.70 -14.38 14.09
C ASP A 363 10.97 -15.24 14.22
N ARG A 364 10.84 -16.57 14.32
CA ARG A 364 12.00 -17.49 14.26
C ARG A 364 12.66 -17.43 12.89
N ILE A 365 11.87 -17.40 11.83
CA ILE A 365 12.37 -17.31 10.46
C ILE A 365 13.03 -15.96 10.23
N LYS A 366 12.35 -14.85 10.56
CA LYS A 366 12.95 -13.51 10.52
C LYS A 366 14.30 -13.48 11.24
N SER A 367 14.35 -14.01 12.46
CA SER A 367 15.57 -14.06 13.28
C SER A 367 16.72 -14.78 12.57
N ALA A 368 16.45 -15.88 11.84
CA ALA A 368 17.48 -16.60 11.08
C ALA A 368 18.16 -15.68 10.05
N PHE A 369 17.40 -14.97 9.22
CA PHE A 369 17.94 -14.05 8.21
C PHE A 369 18.61 -12.83 8.85
N TYR A 370 18.04 -12.27 9.92
CA TYR A 370 18.57 -11.05 10.54
C TYR A 370 19.85 -11.29 11.33
N SER A 371 20.00 -12.50 11.90
CA SER A 371 21.20 -12.90 12.63
C SER A 371 22.39 -13.20 11.73
N ASP A 372 22.16 -13.50 10.45
CA ASP A 372 23.21 -13.75 9.47
C ASP A 372 22.94 -13.03 8.13
N PRO A 373 23.28 -11.74 8.05
CA PRO A 373 23.16 -10.96 6.82
C PRO A 373 24.05 -11.48 5.68
N ASP A 374 25.21 -12.08 5.98
CA ASP A 374 26.12 -12.63 4.96
C ASP A 374 25.47 -13.82 4.24
N MET A 375 24.91 -14.77 4.98
CA MET A 375 24.15 -15.88 4.40
C MET A 375 22.97 -15.37 3.55
N THR A 376 22.26 -14.36 4.04
CA THR A 376 21.15 -13.72 3.31
C THR A 376 21.62 -13.09 2.00
N LEU A 377 22.74 -12.35 2.00
CA LEU A 377 23.30 -11.74 0.81
C LEU A 377 23.82 -12.78 -0.19
N ARG A 378 24.37 -13.91 0.27
CA ARG A 378 24.77 -15.02 -0.62
C ARG A 378 23.57 -15.69 -1.30
N LEU A 379 22.45 -15.87 -0.59
CA LEU A 379 21.20 -16.35 -1.18
C LEU A 379 20.69 -15.37 -2.24
N ILE A 380 20.68 -14.06 -1.94
CA ILE A 380 20.29 -13.02 -2.90
C ILE A 380 21.23 -13.01 -4.11
N ASN A 381 22.55 -13.12 -3.91
CA ASN A 381 23.50 -13.20 -5.01
C ASN A 381 23.20 -14.43 -5.89
N THR A 382 22.99 -15.60 -5.30
CA THR A 382 22.65 -16.83 -6.04
C THR A 382 21.38 -16.65 -6.86
N PHE A 383 20.36 -16.00 -6.30
CA PHE A 383 19.14 -15.64 -7.05
C PHE A 383 19.45 -14.71 -8.22
N ARG A 384 20.27 -13.68 -8.03
CA ARG A 384 20.66 -12.76 -9.10
C ARG A 384 21.44 -13.46 -10.21
N GLN A 385 22.39 -14.33 -9.87
CA GLN A 385 23.12 -15.12 -10.86
C GLN A 385 22.18 -15.94 -11.75
N LYS A 386 21.02 -16.36 -11.23
CA LYS A 386 20.00 -17.10 -12.00
C LYS A 386 19.05 -16.22 -12.82
N PHE A 387 18.73 -15.01 -12.37
CA PHE A 387 17.59 -14.26 -12.94
C PHE A 387 17.94 -12.89 -13.48
N ASP A 388 19.16 -12.38 -13.27
CA ASP A 388 19.56 -11.11 -13.84
C ASP A 388 19.68 -11.25 -15.37
N PRO A 389 18.88 -10.48 -16.15
CA PRO A 389 18.87 -10.57 -17.60
C PRO A 389 20.21 -10.11 -18.23
N ASP A 390 21.01 -9.31 -17.53
CA ASP A 390 22.23 -8.70 -18.05
C ASP A 390 23.48 -9.58 -17.85
N ILE A 391 23.38 -10.68 -17.09
CA ILE A 391 24.49 -11.63 -16.85
C ILE A 391 24.73 -12.49 -18.10
N LYS A 392 25.99 -12.50 -18.56
CA LYS A 392 26.51 -13.41 -19.59
C LYS A 392 26.94 -14.72 -18.95
N ASP A 393 26.89 -15.84 -19.70
CA ASP A 393 27.27 -17.18 -19.23
C ASP A 393 26.58 -17.59 -17.91
N ARG A 394 25.29 -17.23 -17.84
CA ARG A 394 24.43 -17.32 -16.65
C ARG A 394 24.46 -18.68 -15.96
N ASP A 395 24.39 -19.76 -16.74
CA ASP A 395 24.27 -21.11 -16.18
C ASP A 395 25.53 -21.50 -15.39
N ASP A 396 26.72 -21.14 -15.88
CA ASP A 396 27.98 -21.41 -15.17
C ASP A 396 28.08 -20.58 -13.88
N ALA A 397 27.77 -19.29 -13.96
CA ALA A 397 27.76 -18.38 -12.80
C ALA A 397 26.75 -18.84 -11.73
N TYR A 398 25.56 -19.27 -12.15
CA TYR A 398 24.55 -19.84 -11.25
C TYR A 398 25.03 -21.14 -10.62
N ASN A 399 25.53 -22.09 -11.42
CA ASN A 399 26.00 -23.39 -10.95
C ASN A 399 27.14 -23.25 -9.93
N GLU A 400 28.06 -22.31 -10.12
CA GLU A 400 29.11 -22.01 -9.15
C GLU A 400 28.54 -21.42 -7.85
N SER A 401 27.67 -20.41 -7.96
CA SER A 401 27.05 -19.77 -6.79
C SER A 401 26.19 -20.77 -6.00
N GLU A 402 25.43 -21.63 -6.68
CA GLU A 402 24.59 -22.68 -6.08
C GLU A 402 25.43 -23.69 -5.29
N LYS A 403 26.55 -24.18 -5.86
CA LYS A 403 27.47 -25.08 -5.16
C LYS A 403 28.06 -24.42 -3.90
N ASN A 404 28.42 -23.15 -4.00
CA ASN A 404 29.01 -22.41 -2.89
C ASN A 404 28.01 -22.17 -1.75
N ILE A 405 26.77 -21.76 -2.07
CA ILE A 405 25.74 -21.56 -1.05
C ILE A 405 25.29 -22.88 -0.43
N LEU A 406 25.20 -23.96 -1.21
CA LEU A 406 24.87 -25.28 -0.69
C LEU A 406 25.90 -25.75 0.36
N LYS A 407 27.20 -25.60 0.07
CA LYS A 407 28.27 -25.89 1.03
C LYS A 407 28.16 -25.01 2.28
N ALA A 408 27.87 -23.72 2.12
CA ALA A 408 27.73 -22.80 3.25
C ALA A 408 26.54 -23.17 4.15
N VAL A 409 25.39 -23.55 3.57
CA VAL A 409 24.22 -24.00 4.33
C VAL A 409 24.52 -25.32 5.05
N GLN A 410 25.11 -26.31 4.37
CA GLN A 410 25.47 -27.59 5.00
C GLN A 410 26.46 -27.42 6.16
N GLY A 411 27.45 -26.54 5.98
CA GLY A 411 28.47 -26.21 6.97
C GLY A 411 28.03 -25.23 8.07
N TYR A 412 26.77 -24.75 8.05
CA TYR A 412 26.29 -23.76 9.00
C TYR A 412 26.37 -24.27 10.45
N ASN A 413 27.13 -23.59 11.30
CA ASN A 413 27.35 -24.01 12.68
C ASN A 413 27.73 -22.80 13.54
N THR A 414 26.86 -22.45 14.48
CA THR A 414 27.09 -21.39 15.47
C THR A 414 27.43 -21.96 16.86
N GLY A 415 27.54 -23.28 16.98
CA GLY A 415 27.70 -24.00 18.25
C GLY A 415 26.37 -24.29 18.95
N HIS A 416 25.24 -23.85 18.40
CA HIS A 416 23.91 -24.03 18.96
C HIS A 416 23.10 -25.03 18.13
N LYS A 417 23.43 -26.33 18.25
CA LYS A 417 22.91 -27.43 17.40
C LYS A 417 21.42 -27.31 17.06
N TYR A 418 20.54 -27.13 18.05
CA TYR A 418 19.10 -27.04 17.81
C TYR A 418 18.70 -25.85 16.92
N LEU A 419 19.27 -24.67 17.18
CA LEU A 419 19.02 -23.47 16.38
C LEU A 419 19.66 -23.58 14.99
N ASP A 420 20.84 -24.18 14.90
CA ASP A 420 21.54 -24.39 13.65
C ASP A 420 20.77 -25.32 12.72
N GLU A 421 20.20 -26.41 13.23
CA GLU A 421 19.35 -27.30 12.42
C GLU A 421 18.10 -26.59 11.90
N ILE A 422 17.43 -25.76 12.71
CA ILE A 422 16.30 -24.94 12.27
C ILE A 422 16.72 -23.95 11.18
N ARG A 423 17.83 -23.24 11.38
CA ARG A 423 18.36 -22.26 10.42
C ARG A 423 18.79 -22.91 9.10
N LYS A 424 19.40 -24.10 9.15
CA LYS A 424 19.71 -24.91 7.96
C LYS A 424 18.46 -25.23 7.17
N THR A 425 17.38 -25.68 7.82
CA THR A 425 16.10 -25.94 7.14
C THR A 425 15.56 -24.68 6.48
N ILE A 426 15.61 -23.53 7.17
CA ILE A 426 15.17 -22.23 6.62
C ILE A 426 15.98 -21.84 5.38
N PHE A 427 17.32 -21.87 5.47
CA PHE A 427 18.18 -21.49 4.34
C PHE A 427 18.09 -22.49 3.18
N ARG A 428 17.95 -23.79 3.47
CA ARG A 428 17.67 -24.81 2.45
C ARG A 428 16.36 -24.53 1.73
N THR A 429 15.30 -24.18 2.46
CA THR A 429 13.99 -23.84 1.88
C THR A 429 14.07 -22.59 0.99
N SER A 430 14.87 -21.60 1.38
CA SER A 430 15.16 -20.43 0.54
C SER A 430 15.90 -20.83 -0.75
N LEU A 431 16.88 -21.72 -0.65
CA LEU A 431 17.61 -22.22 -1.80
C LEU A 431 16.69 -23.03 -2.75
N LEU A 432 15.77 -23.83 -2.22
CA LEU A 432 14.74 -24.52 -3.01
C LEU A 432 13.86 -23.53 -3.77
N MET A 433 13.45 -22.42 -3.14
CA MET A 433 12.73 -21.35 -3.84
C MET A 433 13.52 -20.83 -5.04
N ILE A 434 14.81 -20.55 -4.87
CA ILE A 434 15.69 -20.05 -5.95
C ILE A 434 15.80 -21.10 -7.06
N ARG A 435 16.11 -22.35 -6.70
CA ARG A 435 16.35 -23.45 -7.62
C ARG A 435 15.13 -23.81 -8.46
N HIS A 436 13.93 -23.81 -7.86
CA HIS A 436 12.70 -24.20 -8.55
C HIS A 436 11.91 -23.02 -9.12
N THR A 437 12.26 -21.76 -8.85
CA THR A 437 11.67 -20.64 -9.60
C THR A 437 12.04 -20.79 -11.08
N LEU A 438 11.04 -20.67 -11.97
CA LEU A 438 11.21 -20.69 -13.43
C LEU A 438 11.02 -19.32 -14.08
N LYS A 439 10.16 -18.47 -13.49
CA LYS A 439 9.90 -17.09 -13.93
C LYS A 439 9.75 -16.18 -12.73
N THR A 440 10.27 -14.96 -12.83
CA THR A 440 10.06 -13.92 -11.81
C THR A 440 10.07 -12.53 -12.42
N ASN A 441 9.25 -11.63 -11.89
CA ASN A 441 9.26 -10.22 -12.29
C ASN A 441 10.26 -9.37 -11.48
N PHE A 442 11.14 -9.98 -10.67
CA PHE A 442 12.04 -9.24 -9.78
C PHE A 442 12.87 -8.16 -10.51
N PHE A 443 13.28 -8.38 -11.76
CA PHE A 443 14.05 -7.40 -12.54
C PHE A 443 13.18 -6.45 -13.39
N VAL A 444 11.85 -6.61 -13.36
CA VAL A 444 10.94 -5.65 -13.99
C VAL A 444 11.00 -4.33 -13.20
N PRO A 445 11.30 -3.18 -13.84
CA PRO A 445 11.40 -1.92 -13.10
C PRO A 445 10.07 -1.49 -12.47
N GLU A 446 9.00 -1.43 -13.27
CA GLU A 446 7.69 -0.87 -12.89
C GLU A 446 6.80 -1.88 -12.11
N LYS A 447 7.42 -2.79 -11.36
CA LYS A 447 6.74 -3.83 -10.60
C LYS A 447 6.07 -3.27 -9.33
N HIS A 448 4.85 -3.72 -9.04
CA HIS A 448 4.09 -3.32 -7.83
C HIS A 448 4.05 -4.40 -6.74
N ALA A 449 4.38 -5.63 -7.09
CA ALA A 449 4.55 -6.78 -6.22
C ALA A 449 5.57 -7.74 -6.88
N LEU A 450 6.08 -8.69 -6.11
CA LEU A 450 6.95 -9.75 -6.61
C LEU A 450 6.13 -11.00 -6.91
N ALA A 451 6.40 -11.64 -8.03
CA ALA A 451 5.83 -12.91 -8.43
C ALA A 451 6.95 -13.91 -8.77
N PHE A 452 6.75 -15.16 -8.37
CA PHE A 452 7.68 -16.26 -8.61
C PHE A 452 6.87 -17.48 -9.06
N ARG A 453 6.98 -17.89 -10.33
CA ARG A 453 6.38 -19.13 -10.82
C ARG A 453 7.37 -20.27 -10.54
N LEU A 454 7.01 -21.17 -9.63
CA LEU A 454 7.83 -22.29 -9.22
C LEU A 454 7.47 -23.56 -9.98
N ASP A 455 8.46 -24.40 -10.20
CA ASP A 455 8.33 -25.82 -10.53
C ASP A 455 7.86 -26.58 -9.28
N PRO A 456 6.66 -27.20 -9.28
CA PRO A 456 6.11 -27.95 -8.15
C PRO A 456 7.00 -29.06 -7.58
N CYS A 457 8.02 -29.54 -8.31
CA CYS A 457 8.97 -30.54 -7.82
C CYS A 457 9.67 -30.12 -6.50
N TYR A 458 9.73 -28.83 -6.16
CA TYR A 458 10.27 -28.39 -4.87
C TYR A 458 9.54 -28.99 -3.65
N LEU A 459 8.26 -29.38 -3.81
CA LEU A 459 7.45 -30.00 -2.75
C LEU A 459 7.94 -31.41 -2.40
N GLU A 460 8.56 -32.11 -3.35
CA GLU A 460 9.19 -33.40 -3.07
C GLU A 460 10.54 -33.20 -2.35
N GLU A 461 11.32 -32.19 -2.77
CA GLU A 461 12.63 -31.90 -2.19
C GLU A 461 12.58 -31.26 -0.79
N ILE A 462 11.50 -30.53 -0.45
CA ILE A 462 11.35 -29.91 0.88
C ILE A 462 11.17 -30.95 1.98
N GLY A 463 10.52 -32.07 1.67
CA GLY A 463 10.34 -33.25 2.52
C GLY A 463 8.90 -33.54 2.93
N GLU A 464 8.58 -34.82 3.13
CA GLU A 464 7.23 -35.31 3.51
C GLU A 464 6.73 -34.72 4.84
N GLU A 465 7.67 -34.37 5.73
CA GLU A 465 7.40 -33.65 6.98
C GLU A 465 6.77 -32.26 6.75
N PHE A 466 6.80 -31.70 5.53
CA PHE A 466 6.15 -30.43 5.20
C PHE A 466 5.05 -30.57 4.13
N THR A 467 4.72 -31.79 3.70
CA THR A 467 3.67 -32.01 2.68
C THR A 467 2.62 -33.04 3.08
N SER A 468 2.81 -33.76 4.18
CA SER A 468 1.93 -34.82 4.67
C SER A 468 0.51 -34.36 5.06
N ASP A 469 0.31 -33.07 5.33
CA ASP A 469 -0.98 -32.46 5.64
C ASP A 469 -1.73 -31.91 4.39
N LEU A 470 -1.12 -32.05 3.21
CA LEU A 470 -1.67 -31.61 1.93
C LEU A 470 -2.44 -32.76 1.23
N PRO A 471 -3.48 -32.43 0.43
CA PRO A 471 -4.13 -33.40 -0.44
C PRO A 471 -3.14 -34.13 -1.38
N PRO A 472 -3.42 -35.38 -1.76
CA PRO A 472 -2.58 -36.10 -2.71
C PRO A 472 -2.64 -35.45 -4.10
N GLY A 473 -1.52 -35.54 -4.83
CA GLY A 473 -1.38 -35.05 -6.20
C GLY A 473 -0.48 -33.83 -6.30
N THR A 474 0.47 -33.88 -7.24
CA THR A 474 1.39 -32.77 -7.50
C THR A 474 0.69 -31.72 -8.35
N PRO A 475 0.65 -30.44 -7.94
CA PRO A 475 0.16 -29.37 -8.79
C PRO A 475 0.92 -29.30 -10.10
N PHE A 476 0.32 -28.73 -11.15
CA PHE A 476 1.02 -28.39 -12.38
C PHE A 476 1.85 -27.11 -12.22
N ARG A 477 1.35 -26.18 -11.41
CA ARG A 477 1.96 -24.87 -11.20
C ARG A 477 1.72 -24.38 -9.78
N VAL A 478 2.78 -23.82 -9.19
CA VAL A 478 2.71 -22.99 -7.99
C VAL A 478 3.26 -21.61 -8.35
N THR A 479 2.55 -20.54 -7.98
CA THR A 479 3.04 -19.17 -8.14
C THR A 479 2.93 -18.44 -6.82
N PHE A 480 4.08 -18.06 -6.28
CA PHE A 480 4.19 -17.30 -5.04
C PHE A 480 4.17 -15.81 -5.33
N PHE A 481 3.45 -15.05 -4.50
CA PHE A 481 3.39 -13.61 -4.58
C PHE A 481 3.76 -12.96 -3.25
N PHE A 482 4.51 -11.87 -3.33
CA PHE A 482 4.89 -11.06 -2.20
C PHE A 482 4.66 -9.57 -2.50
N SER A 483 3.96 -8.85 -1.63
CA SER A 483 3.78 -7.40 -1.70
C SER A 483 4.02 -6.75 -0.34
N ARG A 484 4.00 -5.41 -0.30
CA ARG A 484 4.20 -4.63 0.93
C ARG A 484 3.29 -5.05 2.09
N TYR A 485 2.04 -5.38 1.77
CA TYR A 485 0.98 -5.69 2.73
C TYR A 485 0.35 -7.07 2.47
N SER A 486 1.00 -7.94 1.68
CA SER A 486 0.41 -9.25 1.40
C SER A 486 1.40 -10.33 1.04
N VAL A 487 0.97 -11.56 1.30
CA VAL A 487 1.60 -12.79 0.82
C VAL A 487 0.49 -13.65 0.21
N GLY A 488 0.79 -14.37 -0.87
CA GLY A 488 -0.22 -15.17 -1.55
C GLY A 488 0.34 -16.24 -2.46
N TYR A 489 -0.54 -17.15 -2.87
CA TYR A 489 -0.24 -18.18 -3.83
C TYR A 489 -1.34 -18.30 -4.87
N HIS A 490 -0.96 -18.61 -6.10
CA HIS A 490 -1.82 -19.28 -7.07
C HIS A 490 -1.33 -20.72 -7.24
N ILE A 491 -2.21 -21.71 -7.09
CA ILE A 491 -1.92 -23.12 -7.36
C ILE A 491 -2.89 -23.62 -8.42
N GLY A 492 -2.38 -24.29 -9.46
CA GLY A 492 -3.17 -24.90 -10.52
C GLY A 492 -2.75 -26.34 -10.78
N PHE A 493 -3.73 -27.20 -11.05
CA PHE A 493 -3.54 -28.64 -11.28
C PHE A 493 -3.57 -29.04 -12.77
N SER A 494 -3.59 -28.07 -13.69
CA SER A 494 -3.46 -28.30 -15.13
C SER A 494 -2.78 -27.11 -15.80
N ASP A 495 -2.31 -27.32 -17.01
CA ASP A 495 -1.84 -26.31 -17.96
C ASP A 495 -2.86 -25.18 -18.17
N ILE A 496 -4.10 -25.53 -18.53
CA ILE A 496 -5.26 -24.65 -18.56
C ILE A 496 -6.02 -24.82 -17.24
N ALA A 497 -6.02 -23.79 -16.40
CA ALA A 497 -6.61 -23.89 -15.07
C ALA A 497 -7.58 -22.76 -14.76
N ARG A 498 -8.66 -23.10 -14.05
CA ARG A 498 -9.73 -22.17 -13.64
C ARG A 498 -10.01 -22.21 -12.15
N GLY A 499 -10.04 -21.02 -11.53
CA GLY A 499 -10.10 -20.90 -10.07
C GLY A 499 -10.51 -19.53 -9.55
N GLY A 500 -11.06 -19.48 -8.33
CA GLY A 500 -11.40 -18.21 -7.67
C GLY A 500 -10.16 -17.45 -7.16
N TRP A 501 -10.24 -16.12 -7.11
CA TRP A 501 -9.31 -15.26 -6.37
C TRP A 501 -9.94 -14.82 -5.05
N ARG A 502 -9.48 -15.45 -3.96
CA ARG A 502 -9.84 -15.13 -2.58
C ARG A 502 -8.87 -14.13 -1.95
N THR A 503 -9.37 -13.14 -1.25
CA THR A 503 -8.54 -12.25 -0.42
C THR A 503 -8.98 -12.31 1.03
N VAL A 504 -8.09 -12.71 1.93
CA VAL A 504 -8.32 -12.72 3.38
C VAL A 504 -7.81 -11.41 3.97
N ILE A 505 -8.68 -10.63 4.60
CA ILE A 505 -8.33 -9.33 5.19
C ILE A 505 -8.10 -9.53 6.69
N CYS A 506 -6.88 -9.25 7.15
CA CYS A 506 -6.50 -9.35 8.55
C CYS A 506 -6.35 -7.94 9.14
N THR A 507 -7.18 -7.62 10.12
CA THR A 507 -7.18 -6.30 10.77
C THR A 507 -6.33 -6.26 12.04
N THR A 508 -5.94 -7.44 12.55
CA THR A 508 -5.08 -7.60 13.71
C THR A 508 -3.85 -8.44 13.39
N HIS A 509 -2.81 -8.29 14.21
CA HIS A 509 -1.58 -9.07 14.10
C HIS A 509 -1.82 -10.59 14.27
N ASP A 510 -2.70 -10.97 15.20
CA ASP A 510 -3.04 -12.37 15.47
C ASP A 510 -3.81 -13.00 14.31
N GLU A 511 -4.73 -12.26 13.70
CA GLU A 511 -5.41 -12.68 12.47
C GLU A 511 -4.39 -12.89 11.35
N TYR A 512 -3.47 -11.92 11.15
CA TYR A 512 -2.47 -12.03 10.09
C TYR A 512 -1.58 -13.26 10.30
N THR A 513 -1.07 -13.45 11.52
CA THR A 513 -0.20 -14.58 11.89
C THR A 513 -0.92 -15.93 11.72
N THR A 514 -2.16 -16.04 12.17
CA THR A 514 -2.94 -17.28 12.05
C THR A 514 -3.20 -17.63 10.59
N ASN A 515 -3.59 -16.65 9.77
CA ASN A 515 -3.93 -16.91 8.37
C ASN A 515 -2.69 -17.15 7.50
N ILE A 516 -1.56 -16.49 7.78
CA ILE A 516 -0.33 -16.73 7.02
C ILE A 516 0.29 -18.10 7.34
N ASN A 517 0.14 -18.60 8.57
CA ASN A 517 0.59 -19.95 8.94
C ASN A 517 -0.04 -21.03 8.05
N THR A 518 -1.34 -20.92 7.74
CA THR A 518 -2.10 -21.94 7.00
C THR A 518 -2.30 -21.61 5.52
N LEU A 519 -1.81 -20.46 5.04
CA LEU A 519 -2.06 -19.93 3.71
C LEU A 519 -1.75 -20.93 2.59
N PHE A 520 -0.57 -21.55 2.61
CA PHE A 520 -0.15 -22.46 1.54
C PHE A 520 -1.09 -23.67 1.46
N ARG A 521 -1.35 -24.31 2.60
CA ARG A 521 -2.29 -25.43 2.73
C ARG A 521 -3.69 -25.04 2.28
N GLU A 522 -4.21 -23.89 2.67
CA GLU A 522 -5.54 -23.44 2.28
C GLU A 522 -5.65 -23.32 0.75
N VAL A 523 -4.69 -22.65 0.11
CA VAL A 523 -4.67 -22.50 -1.36
C VAL A 523 -4.61 -23.86 -2.03
N PHE A 524 -3.75 -24.75 -1.54
CA PHE A 524 -3.57 -26.08 -2.11
C PHE A 524 -4.87 -26.88 -2.03
N VAL A 525 -5.48 -26.94 -0.84
CA VAL A 525 -6.76 -27.65 -0.61
C VAL A 525 -7.84 -27.10 -1.52
N LEU A 526 -7.99 -25.78 -1.59
CA LEU A 526 -9.01 -25.14 -2.40
C LEU A 526 -8.78 -25.37 -3.91
N ALA A 527 -7.54 -25.33 -4.38
CA ALA A 527 -7.19 -25.61 -5.78
C ALA A 527 -7.45 -27.08 -6.13
N HIS A 528 -7.09 -28.01 -5.25
CA HIS A 528 -7.35 -29.44 -5.42
C HIS A 528 -8.85 -29.75 -5.43
N THR A 529 -9.63 -29.19 -4.50
CA THR A 529 -11.10 -29.32 -4.51
C THR A 529 -11.70 -28.75 -5.80
N GLN A 530 -11.19 -27.61 -6.28
CA GLN A 530 -11.62 -27.05 -7.55
C GLN A 530 -11.26 -27.96 -8.73
N HIS A 531 -10.16 -28.71 -8.66
CA HIS A 531 -9.75 -29.65 -9.71
C HIS A 531 -10.70 -30.85 -9.76
N LEU A 532 -11.05 -31.44 -8.62
CA LEU A 532 -12.06 -32.51 -8.54
C LEU A 532 -13.43 -32.05 -9.03
N LYS A 533 -13.78 -30.78 -8.79
CA LYS A 533 -15.03 -30.18 -9.28
C LYS A 533 -15.02 -29.98 -10.79
N ASN A 534 -13.87 -29.66 -11.39
CA ASN A 534 -13.75 -29.39 -12.82
C ASN A 534 -13.56 -30.66 -13.67
N LYS A 535 -13.70 -31.87 -13.10
CA LYS A 535 -13.46 -33.15 -13.80
C LYS A 535 -14.21 -33.35 -15.13
N ASP A 536 -15.31 -32.63 -15.35
CA ASP A 536 -16.19 -32.75 -16.52
C ASP A 536 -16.07 -31.55 -17.49
N ILE A 537 -15.10 -30.65 -17.27
CA ILE A 537 -14.77 -29.53 -18.18
C ILE A 537 -13.30 -29.61 -18.59
N TYR A 538 -12.91 -28.84 -19.61
CA TYR A 538 -11.55 -28.92 -20.16
C TYR A 538 -10.49 -28.24 -19.27
N GLU A 539 -10.90 -27.33 -18.39
CA GLU A 539 -10.00 -26.62 -17.47
C GLU A 539 -9.76 -27.42 -16.19
N GLY A 540 -8.51 -27.63 -15.81
CA GLY A 540 -8.18 -28.10 -14.45
C GLY A 540 -8.55 -27.08 -13.38
N GLY A 541 -8.55 -27.50 -12.12
CA GLY A 541 -8.79 -26.59 -11.01
C GLY A 541 -7.58 -25.74 -10.62
N SER A 542 -7.85 -24.50 -10.24
CA SER A 542 -6.90 -23.64 -9.55
C SER A 542 -7.54 -22.85 -8.41
N LYS A 543 -6.70 -22.18 -7.63
CA LYS A 543 -7.11 -21.13 -6.69
C LYS A 543 -5.99 -20.12 -6.55
N LEU A 544 -6.36 -18.84 -6.44
CA LEU A 544 -5.48 -17.78 -5.98
C LEU A 544 -5.98 -17.29 -4.61
N THR A 545 -5.16 -17.37 -3.58
CA THR A 545 -5.47 -16.73 -2.28
C THR A 545 -4.35 -15.83 -1.84
N VAL A 546 -4.71 -14.65 -1.34
CA VAL A 546 -3.79 -13.66 -0.75
C VAL A 546 -4.27 -13.30 0.66
N VAL A 547 -3.33 -13.19 1.61
CA VAL A 547 -3.58 -12.60 2.93
C VAL A 547 -3.14 -11.15 2.90
N VAL A 548 -4.02 -10.25 3.32
CA VAL A 548 -3.77 -8.80 3.38
C VAL A 548 -3.60 -8.37 4.84
N ASP A 549 -2.45 -7.77 5.12
CA ASP A 549 -2.16 -7.05 6.36
C ASP A 549 -2.85 -5.67 6.34
N ALA A 550 -4.01 -5.58 6.95
CA ALA A 550 -4.77 -4.35 7.15
C ALA A 550 -4.57 -3.75 8.56
N GLU A 551 -3.52 -4.15 9.29
CA GLU A 551 -3.19 -3.56 10.58
C GLU A 551 -2.93 -2.04 10.43
N GLY A 552 -3.42 -1.24 11.38
CA GLY A 552 -3.34 0.22 11.35
C GLY A 552 -4.22 0.92 10.31
N CYS A 553 -5.20 0.21 9.73
CA CYS A 553 -6.28 0.84 8.95
C CYS A 553 -7.42 1.28 9.89
N ASP A 554 -7.60 2.58 10.06
CA ASP A 554 -8.54 3.13 11.06
C ASP A 554 -10.00 3.21 10.57
N SER A 555 -10.26 2.90 9.30
CA SER A 555 -11.61 2.99 8.70
C SER A 555 -11.87 1.96 7.60
N PRO A 556 -13.14 1.60 7.31
CA PRO A 556 -13.48 0.72 6.19
C PRO A 556 -12.95 1.21 4.83
N ALA A 557 -12.91 2.53 4.62
CA ALA A 557 -12.35 3.13 3.41
C ALA A 557 -10.84 2.87 3.30
N SER A 558 -10.09 3.00 4.40
CA SER A 558 -8.65 2.70 4.42
C SER A 558 -8.35 1.21 4.20
N VAL A 559 -9.18 0.30 4.75
CA VAL A 559 -9.09 -1.15 4.48
C VAL A 559 -9.35 -1.43 3.01
N ARG A 560 -10.42 -0.84 2.44
CA ARG A 560 -10.78 -0.97 1.02
C ARG A 560 -9.65 -0.47 0.11
N GLN A 561 -9.03 0.65 0.44
CA GLN A 561 -7.89 1.19 -0.30
C GLN A 561 -6.70 0.22 -0.28
N ARG A 562 -6.39 -0.38 0.88
CA ARG A 562 -5.28 -1.33 1.02
C ARG A 562 -5.56 -2.64 0.27
N LEU A 563 -6.78 -3.15 0.35
CA LEU A 563 -7.25 -4.29 -0.45
C LEU A 563 -7.03 -4.03 -1.95
N ASN A 564 -7.49 -2.88 -2.45
CA ASN A 564 -7.32 -2.49 -3.84
C ASN A 564 -5.84 -2.37 -4.23
N LYS A 565 -4.96 -1.83 -3.35
CA LYS A 565 -3.52 -1.77 -3.59
C LYS A 565 -2.93 -3.16 -3.81
N VAL A 566 -3.27 -4.10 -2.92
CA VAL A 566 -2.76 -5.47 -2.98
C VAL A 566 -3.25 -6.14 -4.25
N GLN A 567 -4.55 -6.14 -4.53
CA GLN A 567 -5.10 -6.77 -5.73
C GLN A 567 -4.52 -6.18 -7.02
N PHE A 568 -4.36 -4.86 -7.08
CA PHE A 568 -3.67 -4.18 -8.17
C PHE A 568 -2.23 -4.68 -8.35
N GLY A 569 -1.47 -4.76 -7.25
CA GLY A 569 -0.07 -5.20 -7.28
C GLY A 569 0.08 -6.64 -7.73
N ILE A 570 -0.72 -7.54 -7.16
CA ILE A 570 -0.74 -8.97 -7.48
C ILE A 570 -1.09 -9.18 -8.96
N ASN A 571 -2.15 -8.54 -9.45
CA ASN A 571 -2.55 -8.63 -10.86
C ASN A 571 -1.44 -8.15 -11.83
N ASN A 572 -0.81 -7.01 -11.55
CA ASN A 572 0.27 -6.51 -12.40
C ASN A 572 1.50 -7.44 -12.35
N SER A 573 1.88 -7.94 -11.18
CA SER A 573 2.99 -8.89 -11.05
C SER A 573 2.72 -10.24 -11.72
N PHE A 574 1.46 -10.70 -11.72
CA PHE A 574 1.01 -11.85 -12.48
C PHE A 574 1.19 -11.60 -13.97
N LEU A 575 0.69 -10.48 -14.49
CA LEU A 575 0.80 -10.13 -15.91
C LEU A 575 2.25 -9.86 -16.35
N ASP A 576 3.16 -9.52 -15.43
CA ASP A 576 4.58 -9.38 -15.75
C ASP A 576 5.22 -10.71 -16.19
N ILE A 577 4.78 -11.86 -15.64
CA ILE A 577 5.39 -13.19 -15.90
C ILE A 577 4.53 -14.12 -16.78
N PHE A 578 3.22 -13.86 -16.90
CA PHE A 578 2.31 -14.71 -17.70
C PHE A 578 1.94 -14.12 -19.06
N VAL A 579 2.31 -12.86 -19.34
CA VAL A 579 2.19 -12.31 -20.69
C VAL A 579 3.41 -12.74 -21.50
N THR A 580 3.17 -13.62 -22.46
CA THR A 580 4.18 -14.27 -23.30
C THR A 580 4.02 -13.88 -24.77
N LYS A 581 5.03 -14.20 -25.57
CA LYS A 581 5.01 -14.17 -27.03
C LYS A 581 5.68 -15.45 -27.53
N ASN A 582 4.90 -16.36 -28.12
CA ASN A 582 5.35 -17.68 -28.56
C ASN A 582 5.98 -18.49 -27.40
N GLY A 583 5.30 -18.58 -26.25
CA GLY A 583 5.79 -19.34 -25.10
C GLY A 583 6.87 -18.66 -24.24
N THR A 584 7.45 -17.54 -24.68
CA THR A 584 8.48 -16.82 -23.89
C THR A 584 7.91 -15.55 -23.28
N ALA A 585 8.24 -15.23 -22.03
CA ALA A 585 7.87 -13.98 -21.39
C ALA A 585 8.12 -12.74 -22.29
N LYS A 586 7.10 -11.89 -22.46
CA LYS A 586 7.15 -10.71 -23.34
C LYS A 586 8.09 -9.63 -22.81
N ASN A 587 8.26 -9.55 -21.49
CA ASN A 587 9.14 -8.56 -20.87
C ASN A 587 10.57 -9.09 -20.86
N ARG A 588 11.49 -8.37 -21.52
CA ARG A 588 12.91 -8.76 -21.62
C ARG A 588 13.63 -8.91 -20.27
N ASN A 589 13.09 -8.30 -19.22
CA ASN A 589 13.66 -8.39 -17.87
C ASN A 589 13.13 -9.60 -17.08
N VAL A 590 12.39 -10.50 -17.73
CA VAL A 590 11.96 -11.78 -17.15
C VAL A 590 12.73 -12.88 -17.86
N VAL A 591 13.63 -13.55 -17.13
CA VAL A 591 14.25 -14.79 -17.58
C VAL A 591 13.22 -15.92 -17.45
N ASP A 592 12.99 -16.63 -18.54
CA ASP A 592 11.95 -17.65 -18.65
C ASP A 592 12.56 -19.03 -18.86
N TYR A 593 12.55 -19.84 -17.81
CA TYR A 593 12.99 -21.25 -17.85
C TYR A 593 11.84 -22.23 -18.14
N TYR A 594 10.59 -21.76 -18.22
CA TYR A 594 9.45 -22.62 -18.50
C TYR A 594 9.23 -22.77 -20.00
N GLY A 595 9.23 -21.65 -20.74
CA GLY A 595 9.24 -21.66 -22.21
C GLY A 595 7.94 -22.09 -22.89
N ASP A 596 6.79 -21.95 -22.23
CA ASP A 596 5.47 -22.18 -22.82
C ASP A 596 4.41 -21.18 -22.32
N ASP A 597 3.30 -21.07 -23.05
CA ASP A 597 2.16 -20.23 -22.73
C ASP A 597 1.31 -20.88 -21.62
N GLU A 598 0.85 -20.09 -20.63
CA GLU A 598 0.05 -20.61 -19.52
C GLU A 598 -1.29 -19.86 -19.42
N ALA A 599 -2.37 -20.53 -19.83
CA ALA A 599 -3.74 -20.01 -19.77
C ALA A 599 -4.36 -20.22 -18.39
N ILE A 600 -4.64 -19.12 -17.70
CA ILE A 600 -5.16 -19.11 -16.34
C ILE A 600 -6.42 -18.26 -16.30
N GLU A 601 -7.52 -18.90 -15.92
CA GLU A 601 -8.80 -18.24 -15.71
C GLU A 601 -9.03 -18.01 -14.22
N LEU A 602 -9.18 -16.75 -13.85
CA LEU A 602 -9.57 -16.32 -12.52
C LEU A 602 -11.09 -16.10 -12.46
N GLY A 603 -11.67 -16.34 -11.30
CA GLY A 603 -13.03 -15.95 -10.96
C GLY A 603 -13.07 -15.16 -9.67
N PRO A 604 -14.13 -14.38 -9.42
CA PRO A 604 -14.26 -13.70 -8.14
C PRO A 604 -14.48 -14.71 -7.02
N ASP A 605 -13.91 -14.41 -5.87
CA ASP A 605 -14.19 -15.06 -4.59
C ASP A 605 -14.27 -13.94 -3.52
N GLU A 606 -14.19 -14.28 -2.23
CA GLU A 606 -14.31 -13.32 -1.15
C GLU A 606 -13.41 -12.09 -1.31
N ASN A 607 -14.02 -10.91 -1.05
CA ASN A 607 -13.39 -9.60 -1.15
C ASN A 607 -12.92 -9.22 -2.57
N MET A 608 -13.52 -9.81 -3.61
CA MET A 608 -13.39 -9.33 -5.00
C MET A 608 -14.59 -8.48 -5.39
N HIS A 609 -14.33 -7.27 -5.91
CA HIS A 609 -15.36 -6.29 -6.24
C HIS A 609 -15.36 -5.96 -7.74
N ASP A 610 -16.52 -5.57 -8.27
CA ASP A 610 -16.75 -5.36 -9.71
C ASP A 610 -15.77 -4.39 -10.38
N ASP A 611 -15.37 -3.33 -9.68
CA ASP A 611 -14.38 -2.37 -10.17
C ASP A 611 -13.01 -3.01 -10.43
N MET A 612 -12.56 -3.88 -9.52
CA MET A 612 -11.33 -4.65 -9.67
C MET A 612 -11.47 -5.73 -10.75
N ILE A 613 -12.62 -6.41 -10.85
CA ILE A 613 -12.91 -7.39 -11.91
C ILE A 613 -12.76 -6.74 -13.29
N GLU A 614 -13.39 -5.58 -13.48
CA GLU A 614 -13.30 -4.79 -14.72
C GLU A 614 -11.88 -4.29 -14.99
N TYR A 615 -11.16 -3.89 -13.94
CA TYR A 615 -9.75 -3.50 -14.06
C TYR A 615 -8.88 -4.67 -14.56
N ILE A 616 -8.98 -5.84 -13.94
CA ILE A 616 -8.21 -7.04 -14.32
C ILE A 616 -8.44 -7.40 -15.79
N ALA A 617 -9.70 -7.45 -16.22
CA ALA A 617 -10.05 -7.76 -17.62
C ALA A 617 -9.48 -6.74 -18.61
N LYS A 618 -9.58 -5.43 -18.30
CA LYS A 618 -9.04 -4.36 -19.14
C LYS A 618 -7.51 -4.39 -19.21
N GLN A 619 -6.85 -4.64 -18.07
CA GLN A 619 -5.38 -4.73 -18.03
C GLN A 619 -4.85 -5.91 -18.80
N SER A 620 -5.51 -7.06 -18.72
CA SER A 620 -5.17 -8.25 -19.48
C SER A 620 -5.14 -7.97 -20.99
N VAL A 621 -6.17 -7.28 -21.51
CA VAL A 621 -6.20 -6.84 -22.92
C VAL A 621 -5.09 -5.83 -23.22
N LYS A 622 -4.91 -4.80 -22.37
CA LYS A 622 -3.87 -3.77 -22.55
C LYS A 622 -2.47 -4.38 -22.63
N ARG A 623 -2.17 -5.37 -21.78
CA ARG A 623 -0.85 -6.01 -21.70
C ARG A 623 -0.67 -7.09 -22.77
N GLY A 624 -1.78 -7.65 -23.27
CA GLY A 624 -1.81 -8.67 -24.31
C GLY A 624 -1.68 -10.09 -23.77
N TYR A 625 -2.34 -10.39 -22.64
CA TYR A 625 -2.42 -11.75 -22.11
C TYR A 625 -3.26 -12.65 -23.02
N ILE A 626 -2.90 -13.94 -23.10
CA ILE A 626 -3.43 -14.88 -24.10
C ILE A 626 -4.97 -14.98 -24.09
N LEU A 627 -5.60 -14.91 -22.92
CA LEU A 627 -7.06 -14.99 -22.78
C LEU A 627 -7.79 -13.65 -22.98
N GLY A 628 -7.07 -12.53 -23.10
CA GLY A 628 -7.67 -11.20 -23.16
C GLY A 628 -8.64 -10.97 -21.99
N ILE A 629 -9.89 -10.59 -22.27
CA ILE A 629 -10.91 -10.42 -21.22
C ILE A 629 -11.28 -11.73 -20.50
N GLY A 630 -10.91 -12.89 -21.06
CA GLY A 630 -11.15 -14.23 -20.51
C GLY A 630 -10.37 -14.54 -19.24
N ILE A 631 -9.32 -13.75 -18.91
CA ILE A 631 -8.57 -13.91 -17.65
C ILE A 631 -9.46 -13.90 -16.40
N MET A 632 -10.60 -13.19 -16.45
CA MET A 632 -11.47 -12.99 -15.30
C MET A 632 -12.93 -13.21 -15.69
N SER A 633 -13.63 -14.05 -14.93
CA SER A 633 -15.08 -14.25 -15.05
C SER A 633 -15.88 -13.16 -14.32
N SER A 634 -17.20 -13.16 -14.48
CA SER A 634 -18.14 -12.22 -13.83
C SER A 634 -17.97 -10.72 -14.14
N LYS A 635 -17.18 -10.38 -15.15
CA LYS A 635 -17.20 -9.06 -15.82
C LYS A 635 -18.60 -8.73 -16.36
N ARG A 636 -18.87 -7.45 -16.62
CA ARG A 636 -20.14 -6.96 -17.20
C ARG A 636 -20.47 -7.59 -18.54
N ALA A 637 -19.46 -7.95 -19.33
CA ALA A 637 -19.64 -8.67 -20.59
C ALA A 637 -19.56 -10.19 -20.35
N GLY A 638 -20.67 -10.91 -20.58
CA GLY A 638 -20.76 -12.36 -20.40
C GLY A 638 -21.79 -12.73 -19.33
N ILE A 639 -21.66 -13.93 -18.75
CA ILE A 639 -22.57 -14.43 -17.70
C ILE A 639 -22.01 -14.03 -16.33
N ASN A 640 -22.68 -13.11 -15.64
CA ASN A 640 -22.34 -12.77 -14.26
C ASN A 640 -22.82 -13.90 -13.32
N HIS A 641 -21.88 -14.56 -12.63
CA HIS A 641 -22.22 -15.72 -11.80
C HIS A 641 -23.21 -15.40 -10.69
N LYS A 642 -23.13 -14.20 -10.10
CA LYS A 642 -23.96 -13.75 -8.98
C LYS A 642 -25.35 -13.35 -9.42
N GLU A 643 -25.45 -12.60 -10.52
CA GLU A 643 -26.72 -12.16 -11.11
C GLU A 643 -27.58 -13.35 -11.52
N TYR A 644 -26.98 -14.35 -12.16
CA TYR A 644 -27.69 -15.54 -12.63
C TYR A 644 -27.79 -16.67 -11.59
N GLY A 645 -27.15 -16.52 -10.43
CA GLY A 645 -27.14 -17.53 -9.35
C GLY A 645 -26.63 -18.89 -9.82
N VAL A 646 -25.60 -18.93 -10.67
CA VAL A 646 -25.16 -20.14 -11.39
C VAL A 646 -24.84 -21.28 -10.41
N THR A 647 -24.08 -20.97 -9.36
CA THR A 647 -23.71 -21.94 -8.32
C THR A 647 -24.95 -22.47 -7.59
N SER A 648 -25.84 -21.58 -7.16
CA SER A 648 -27.06 -21.96 -6.43
C SER A 648 -28.01 -22.78 -7.28
N ARG A 649 -28.13 -22.48 -8.58
CA ARG A 649 -28.91 -23.31 -9.51
C ARG A 649 -28.39 -24.74 -9.56
N GLY A 650 -27.07 -24.93 -9.56
CA GLY A 650 -26.45 -26.24 -9.48
C GLY A 650 -26.75 -26.95 -8.15
N VAL A 651 -26.54 -26.27 -7.02
CA VAL A 651 -26.81 -26.83 -5.68
C VAL A 651 -28.27 -27.23 -5.51
N ILE A 652 -29.21 -26.35 -5.86
CA ILE A 652 -30.64 -26.62 -5.73
C ILE A 652 -31.08 -27.73 -6.70
N LYS A 653 -30.53 -27.78 -7.92
CA LYS A 653 -30.86 -28.86 -8.85
C LYS A 653 -30.33 -30.22 -8.37
N PHE A 654 -29.13 -30.25 -7.79
CA PHE A 654 -28.58 -31.46 -7.18
C PHE A 654 -29.46 -31.93 -6.01
N ALA A 655 -29.86 -31.01 -5.13
CA ALA A 655 -30.77 -31.31 -4.02
C ALA A 655 -32.12 -31.85 -4.50
N GLU A 656 -32.71 -31.22 -5.52
CA GLU A 656 -33.96 -31.67 -6.16
C GLU A 656 -33.86 -33.12 -6.66
N ILE A 657 -32.77 -33.46 -7.36
CA ILE A 657 -32.54 -34.83 -7.87
C ILE A 657 -32.35 -35.81 -6.72
N ALA A 658 -31.53 -35.47 -5.72
CA ALA A 658 -31.27 -36.33 -4.57
C ALA A 658 -32.55 -36.59 -3.74
N MET A 659 -33.36 -35.55 -3.53
CA MET A 659 -34.64 -35.66 -2.83
C MET A 659 -35.65 -36.48 -3.62
N LYS A 660 -35.70 -36.31 -4.94
CA LYS A 660 -36.55 -37.12 -5.82
C LYS A 660 -36.20 -38.62 -5.75
N GLU A 661 -34.92 -38.96 -5.66
CA GLU A 661 -34.47 -40.35 -5.48
C GLU A 661 -34.93 -40.94 -4.14
N LEU A 662 -35.07 -40.10 -3.11
CA LEU A 662 -35.64 -40.46 -1.81
C LEU A 662 -37.19 -40.45 -1.81
N GLY A 663 -37.83 -40.22 -2.97
CA GLY A 663 -39.28 -40.15 -3.11
C GLY A 663 -39.91 -38.83 -2.67
N ILE A 664 -39.12 -37.77 -2.48
CA ILE A 664 -39.61 -36.43 -2.09
C ILE A 664 -39.64 -35.52 -3.33
N GLN A 665 -40.83 -35.11 -3.76
CA GLN A 665 -41.04 -34.14 -4.84
C GLN A 665 -40.98 -32.72 -4.27
N THR A 666 -39.89 -31.98 -4.48
CA THR A 666 -39.67 -30.68 -3.81
C THR A 666 -40.66 -29.56 -4.17
N ASP A 667 -41.42 -29.71 -5.24
CA ASP A 667 -42.50 -28.81 -5.66
C ASP A 667 -43.84 -29.12 -4.95
N GLN A 668 -43.99 -30.33 -4.42
CA GLN A 668 -45.23 -30.85 -3.85
C GLN A 668 -45.12 -31.32 -2.40
N ASP A 669 -43.97 -31.74 -1.91
CA ASP A 669 -43.87 -32.30 -0.56
C ASP A 669 -43.38 -31.25 0.43
N SER A 670 -43.78 -31.41 1.69
CA SER A 670 -43.28 -30.57 2.79
C SER A 670 -41.93 -31.09 3.25
N PHE A 671 -40.94 -30.21 3.31
CA PHE A 671 -39.61 -30.51 3.85
C PHE A 671 -39.02 -29.29 4.56
N THR A 672 -38.02 -29.51 5.39
CA THR A 672 -37.37 -28.46 6.17
C THR A 672 -35.96 -28.19 5.66
N VAL A 673 -35.53 -26.94 5.75
CA VAL A 673 -34.22 -26.48 5.30
C VAL A 673 -33.53 -25.72 6.41
N LYS A 674 -32.24 -26.01 6.60
CA LYS A 674 -31.33 -25.19 7.41
C LYS A 674 -30.16 -24.80 6.51
N ILE A 675 -29.79 -23.53 6.49
CA ILE A 675 -28.75 -23.02 5.59
C ILE A 675 -27.70 -22.22 6.37
N THR A 676 -26.46 -22.36 5.95
CA THR A 676 -25.34 -21.51 6.41
C THR A 676 -24.90 -20.65 5.23
N GLY A 677 -24.94 -19.33 5.43
CA GLY A 677 -24.72 -18.29 4.44
C GLY A 677 -25.81 -17.21 4.52
N GLY A 678 -25.44 -15.96 4.27
CA GLY A 678 -26.33 -14.81 4.39
C GLY A 678 -27.41 -14.74 3.31
N THR A 679 -28.54 -14.09 3.63
CA THR A 679 -29.66 -13.84 2.71
C THR A 679 -29.26 -12.96 1.52
N ASN A 680 -28.25 -12.10 1.70
CA ASN A 680 -27.64 -11.27 0.65
C ASN A 680 -26.41 -11.93 -0.02
N GLY A 681 -26.05 -13.14 0.39
CA GLY A 681 -24.90 -13.87 -0.15
C GLY A 681 -25.14 -14.41 -1.55
N ASP A 682 -24.08 -14.57 -2.34
CA ASP A 682 -24.16 -15.09 -3.71
C ASP A 682 -24.80 -16.50 -3.74
N VAL A 683 -24.24 -17.44 -2.98
CA VAL A 683 -24.70 -18.84 -3.02
C VAL A 683 -25.97 -19.06 -2.20
N ALA A 684 -25.96 -18.69 -0.92
CA ALA A 684 -27.09 -18.93 -0.01
C ALA A 684 -28.31 -18.06 -0.35
N GLY A 685 -28.12 -16.78 -0.69
CA GLY A 685 -29.20 -15.87 -1.07
C GLY A 685 -29.91 -16.32 -2.35
N ASN A 686 -29.17 -16.63 -3.41
CA ASN A 686 -29.78 -17.20 -4.63
C ASN A 686 -30.38 -18.59 -4.37
N GLY A 687 -29.81 -19.40 -3.47
CA GLY A 687 -30.37 -20.70 -3.08
C GLY A 687 -31.73 -20.54 -2.42
N LEU A 688 -31.86 -19.61 -1.46
CA LEU A 688 -33.11 -19.25 -0.82
C LEU A 688 -34.13 -18.71 -1.83
N ARG A 689 -33.71 -17.84 -2.76
CA ARG A 689 -34.56 -17.34 -3.85
C ARG A 689 -35.16 -18.50 -4.65
N LEU A 690 -34.33 -19.43 -5.09
CA LEU A 690 -34.75 -20.59 -5.88
C LEU A 690 -35.67 -21.53 -5.08
N LEU A 691 -35.41 -21.73 -3.79
CA LEU A 691 -36.30 -22.50 -2.90
C LEU A 691 -37.66 -21.81 -2.75
N LEU A 692 -37.69 -20.48 -2.60
CA LEU A 692 -38.94 -19.74 -2.53
C LEU A 692 -39.73 -19.78 -3.85
N GLU A 693 -39.04 -19.73 -4.99
CA GLU A 693 -39.66 -19.78 -6.31
C GLU A 693 -40.19 -21.17 -6.68
N ARG A 694 -39.50 -22.25 -6.28
CA ARG A 694 -39.73 -23.61 -6.80
C ARG A 694 -40.30 -24.60 -5.81
N SER A 695 -40.21 -24.31 -4.51
CA SER A 695 -40.62 -25.22 -3.44
C SER A 695 -41.61 -24.53 -2.49
N PRO A 696 -42.90 -24.46 -2.86
CA PRO A 696 -43.91 -23.72 -2.10
C PRO A 696 -44.14 -24.25 -0.69
N ARG A 697 -43.88 -25.55 -0.45
CA ARG A 697 -44.05 -26.20 0.86
C ARG A 697 -42.75 -26.35 1.65
N ALA A 698 -41.64 -25.78 1.18
CA ALA A 698 -40.37 -25.77 1.91
C ALA A 698 -40.44 -24.83 3.13
N LYS A 699 -40.02 -25.33 4.29
CA LYS A 699 -39.94 -24.58 5.56
C LYS A 699 -38.49 -24.27 5.90
N ILE A 700 -38.11 -22.99 5.83
CA ILE A 700 -36.74 -22.54 6.15
C ILE A 700 -36.63 -22.33 7.65
N LEU A 701 -36.13 -23.34 8.37
CA LEU A 701 -36.10 -23.31 9.84
C LEU A 701 -34.95 -22.49 10.40
N SER A 702 -33.82 -22.41 9.69
CA SER A 702 -32.67 -21.67 10.17
C SER A 702 -31.78 -21.14 9.06
N ILE A 703 -31.29 -19.92 9.26
CA ILE A 703 -30.32 -19.24 8.41
C ILE A 703 -29.21 -18.72 9.31
N VAL A 704 -27.97 -19.18 9.11
CA VAL A 704 -26.81 -18.73 9.88
C VAL A 704 -25.88 -17.92 8.97
N ALA A 705 -25.68 -16.64 9.27
CA ALA A 705 -24.88 -15.71 8.48
C ALA A 705 -23.73 -15.10 9.29
N GLY A 706 -22.86 -14.35 8.61
CA GLY A 706 -21.73 -13.67 9.24
C GLY A 706 -22.16 -12.58 10.25
N THR A 707 -23.35 -12.01 10.09
CA THR A 707 -23.93 -10.95 10.93
C THR A 707 -24.80 -11.47 12.07
N GLY A 708 -25.32 -12.69 11.96
CA GLY A 708 -26.28 -13.22 12.91
C GLY A 708 -26.90 -14.55 12.48
N ALA A 709 -27.94 -14.98 13.19
CA ALA A 709 -28.67 -16.19 12.84
C ALA A 709 -30.18 -16.01 13.08
N LEU A 710 -30.99 -16.59 12.19
CA LEU A 710 -32.43 -16.73 12.31
C LEU A 710 -32.76 -18.19 12.61
N TYR A 711 -33.71 -18.40 13.50
CA TYR A 711 -34.35 -19.69 13.72
C TYR A 711 -35.86 -19.49 13.87
N ASP A 712 -36.65 -20.30 13.18
CA ASP A 712 -38.10 -20.34 13.36
C ASP A 712 -38.55 -21.81 13.32
N PRO A 713 -39.23 -22.31 14.37
CA PRO A 713 -39.65 -23.71 14.44
C PRO A 713 -40.73 -24.09 13.41
N GLU A 714 -41.54 -23.14 12.94
CA GLU A 714 -42.55 -23.38 11.90
C GLU A 714 -42.03 -23.08 10.49
N GLY A 715 -40.89 -22.39 10.42
CA GLY A 715 -40.25 -21.93 9.19
C GLY A 715 -40.43 -20.43 9.03
N ALA A 716 -39.36 -19.75 8.64
CA ALA A 716 -39.36 -18.31 8.44
C ALA A 716 -40.45 -17.90 7.43
N ASP A 717 -41.21 -16.85 7.76
CA ASP A 717 -42.23 -16.31 6.87
C ASP A 717 -41.65 -16.00 5.49
N ARG A 718 -42.31 -16.50 4.44
CA ARG A 718 -41.79 -16.46 3.08
C ARG A 718 -41.80 -15.04 2.50
N ASN A 719 -42.78 -14.22 2.85
CA ASN A 719 -42.89 -12.85 2.35
C ASN A 719 -41.81 -11.98 2.99
N ALA A 720 -41.69 -12.04 4.33
CA ALA A 720 -40.64 -11.36 5.08
C ALA A 720 -39.25 -11.78 4.58
N LEU A 721 -39.04 -13.07 4.32
CA LEU A 721 -37.77 -13.56 3.78
C LEU A 721 -37.50 -13.07 2.36
N SER A 722 -38.52 -12.99 1.51
CA SER A 722 -38.37 -12.52 0.12
C SER A 722 -37.94 -11.05 0.01
N GLU A 723 -38.32 -10.21 0.97
CA GLU A 723 -37.89 -8.81 1.02
C GLU A 723 -36.43 -8.65 1.42
N LEU A 724 -35.84 -9.65 2.08
CA LEU A 724 -34.43 -9.65 2.48
C LEU A 724 -33.51 -10.23 1.42
N ILE A 725 -33.96 -11.30 0.76
CA ILE A 725 -33.13 -12.10 -0.15
C ILE A 725 -32.49 -11.20 -1.22
N LEU A 726 -31.17 -11.29 -1.34
CA LEU A 726 -30.30 -10.51 -2.24
C LEU A 726 -30.28 -8.98 -1.98
N LYS A 727 -31.02 -8.47 -0.98
CA LYS A 727 -31.10 -7.03 -0.65
C LYS A 727 -30.50 -6.70 0.72
N HIS A 728 -30.82 -7.50 1.74
CA HIS A 728 -30.53 -7.25 3.15
C HIS A 728 -30.01 -8.51 3.85
N ASP A 729 -29.44 -8.37 5.05
CA ASP A 729 -28.89 -9.50 5.79
C ASP A 729 -29.94 -10.14 6.71
N VAL A 730 -29.64 -11.33 7.24
CA VAL A 730 -30.56 -12.14 8.03
C VAL A 730 -31.04 -11.44 9.31
N VAL A 731 -30.23 -10.52 9.85
CA VAL A 731 -30.54 -9.75 11.05
C VAL A 731 -31.60 -8.67 10.81
N ASP A 732 -31.85 -8.32 9.55
CA ASP A 732 -32.88 -7.34 9.17
C ASP A 732 -34.27 -7.99 9.04
N PHE A 733 -34.40 -9.30 9.32
CA PHE A 733 -35.68 -10.01 9.28
C PHE A 733 -36.67 -9.41 10.28
N ASP A 734 -37.91 -9.17 9.82
CA ASP A 734 -38.96 -8.58 10.64
C ASP A 734 -39.28 -9.48 11.85
N PRO A 735 -38.98 -9.04 13.09
CA PRO A 735 -39.23 -9.85 14.28
C PRO A 735 -40.71 -10.16 14.51
N GLU A 736 -41.63 -9.35 13.99
CA GLU A 736 -43.08 -9.62 14.11
C GLU A 736 -43.55 -10.77 13.20
N ALA A 737 -42.77 -11.10 12.17
CA ALA A 737 -43.04 -12.23 11.27
C ALA A 737 -42.53 -13.57 11.81
N LEU A 738 -41.92 -13.60 13.01
CA LEU A 738 -41.52 -14.83 13.69
C LEU A 738 -42.73 -15.56 14.29
N HIS A 739 -42.73 -16.89 14.18
CA HIS A 739 -43.66 -17.74 14.94
C HIS A 739 -43.20 -17.89 16.40
N PRO A 740 -44.12 -18.24 17.33
CA PRO A 740 -43.76 -18.57 18.70
C PRO A 740 -42.60 -19.57 18.80
N GLY A 741 -41.56 -19.21 19.56
CA GLY A 741 -40.32 -19.99 19.69
C GLY A 741 -39.23 -19.63 18.67
N GLY A 742 -39.54 -18.80 17.67
CA GLY A 742 -38.57 -18.23 16.74
C GLY A 742 -37.71 -17.14 17.38
N PHE A 743 -36.50 -16.96 16.85
CA PHE A 743 -35.57 -15.93 17.31
C PHE A 743 -34.56 -15.47 16.25
N ILE A 744 -34.05 -14.26 16.46
CA ILE A 744 -32.92 -13.67 15.72
C ILE A 744 -31.78 -13.39 16.70
N LEU A 745 -30.57 -13.82 16.36
CA LEU A 745 -29.32 -13.56 17.09
C LEU A 745 -28.45 -12.57 16.31
N PHE A 746 -27.92 -11.57 17.00
CA PHE A 746 -27.10 -10.50 16.41
C PHE A 746 -25.64 -10.67 16.85
N ARG A 747 -24.73 -10.97 15.92
CA ARG A 747 -23.30 -11.20 16.23
C ARG A 747 -22.58 -9.90 16.63
N LYS A 748 -22.98 -8.77 16.05
CA LYS A 748 -22.31 -7.48 16.27
C LYS A 748 -22.84 -6.70 17.47
N GLU A 749 -24.00 -7.09 17.98
CA GLU A 749 -24.63 -6.42 19.11
C GLU A 749 -24.46 -7.29 20.35
N ARG A 750 -23.70 -6.78 21.33
CA ARG A 750 -23.39 -7.50 22.56
C ARG A 750 -23.85 -6.70 23.76
N ARG A 751 -24.30 -7.41 24.78
CA ARG A 751 -24.52 -6.88 26.12
C ARG A 751 -23.57 -7.56 27.09
N ARG A 752 -23.02 -6.78 28.02
CA ARG A 752 -22.29 -7.33 29.17
C ARG A 752 -23.26 -7.69 30.29
N ASP A 753 -23.17 -8.92 30.75
CA ASP A 753 -23.85 -9.43 31.94
C ASP A 753 -22.78 -9.99 32.90
N GLY A 754 -22.40 -9.16 33.87
CA GLY A 754 -21.20 -9.38 34.69
C GLY A 754 -19.92 -9.44 33.83
N LEU A 755 -19.19 -10.56 33.91
CA LEU A 755 -17.99 -10.85 33.12
C LEU A 755 -18.29 -11.54 31.78
N ARG A 756 -19.55 -11.82 31.46
CA ARG A 756 -19.94 -12.50 30.22
C ARG A 756 -20.39 -11.47 29.19
N GLU A 757 -19.87 -11.60 27.97
CA GLU A 757 -20.45 -10.96 26.80
C GLU A 757 -21.49 -11.90 26.16
N LEU A 758 -22.74 -11.46 26.13
CA LEU A 758 -23.84 -12.16 25.49
C LEU A 758 -24.24 -11.42 24.21
N TYR A 759 -24.52 -12.18 23.16
CA TYR A 759 -25.07 -11.63 21.91
C TYR A 759 -26.53 -11.22 22.12
N ARG A 760 -26.94 -10.09 21.50
CA ARG A 760 -28.35 -9.68 21.51
C ARG A 760 -29.19 -10.75 20.82
N LYS A 761 -30.30 -11.11 21.45
CA LYS A 761 -31.29 -12.07 20.95
C LYS A 761 -32.68 -11.43 21.01
N ILE A 762 -33.41 -11.46 19.91
CA ILE A 762 -34.84 -11.14 19.86
C ILE A 762 -35.57 -12.46 19.70
N SER A 763 -36.58 -12.74 20.53
CA SER A 763 -37.35 -13.99 20.47
C SER A 763 -38.84 -13.67 20.46
N ARG A 764 -39.62 -14.40 19.67
CA ARG A 764 -41.08 -14.37 19.75
C ARG A 764 -41.52 -15.37 20.82
N THR A 765 -41.92 -14.86 21.97
CA THR A 765 -42.63 -15.65 22.97
C THR A 765 -44.09 -15.70 22.55
N GLY A 766 -44.74 -16.87 22.61
CA GLY A 766 -46.18 -16.95 22.34
C GLY A 766 -46.96 -15.98 23.22
N THR A 767 -48.07 -15.45 22.73
CA THR A 767 -49.02 -14.69 23.56
C THR A 767 -49.55 -15.61 24.65
N GLU A 768 -49.46 -15.18 25.92
CA GLU A 768 -50.49 -15.53 26.89
C GLU A 768 -51.84 -14.95 26.45
#